data_AF-A0A9N9TS85-F1
#
_entry.id   AF-A0A9N9TS85-F1
#
_cell.length_a   1.000
_cell.length_b   1.000
_cell.length_c   1.000
_cell.angle_alpha   90.00
_cell.angle_beta   90.00
_cell.angle_gamma   90.00
#
_symmetry.space_group_name_H-M   'P 1'
#
loop_
_entity.id
_entity.type
_entity.pdbx_description
1 polymer ?
#
loop_
_entity_poly.entity_id
_entity_poly.type
_entity_poly.pdbx_seq_one_letter_code
_entity_poly.pdbx_strand_id
1 'polypeptide(L)'
;MTVQEIPTIFLLTFLFLLVSSTKTQLVGTRKSCSIEGAKISVDQIDKQKCYSCVCKNGYVMCTDGCPSIQGCYMLVEDKCCKRKCKGCIYENTHHPSDSEWINPKDPCTILRCEAGIITMSQLRCHTPCSNPLPPEPGNCCPTCPECKMNDQIVTDDRDVISDDPCLKCRCNGGRMVCAKKACPVLQCTPVRQFHPPGECCPRCKGTRFLLTPPNSCTIQNIYSREGNSISMDKCTNCTCKNETSICSRYTCPILDCAPELQKPAPGSCCKKCELPEEFKSDCYFDSKLYQDGEQWKLGECKSCICQRGITRCAITRCNMTSSSSTCAYGYKFQKLPGECCPRCVELDGACMVFGDPHYKTFDGKIYTFKGIGKYQLAADCANHTFFVRVANVLVDGTSSTTRRVSVKYLNARLNLQQRGRIKFNGSVIAAPFKVDGRFRADKKKDNSIEIVLQNGVKIFWNFRSFAEVTVPARFKSKVCGLCGNFNFDVQDDLTTKLGKVVSDKEILAFGASWCLGKKTECAKKIRPQIVKTSRKNACKHLSSDIFRTCHSKLNFSKYLKACKMDVYHCKGFKCYCDSLMAYARECERLGVDLPNWQKHSYCDRDNLKGTKRRINRVHKIHRSQEALLLKKLPHRLLNRTRSNPMGVPLT
;
A
#
# COMPACT_ATOMS: atom_id res chain seq x y z
N MET A 1 5.68 28.12 11.74
CA MET A 1 6.64 28.77 10.84
C MET A 1 6.59 30.25 11.18
N THR A 2 7.72 30.92 11.35
CA THR A 2 7.77 32.38 11.49
C THR A 2 7.75 33.00 10.10
N VAL A 3 6.82 33.92 9.86
CA VAL A 3 6.70 34.70 8.62
C VAL A 3 7.30 36.07 8.92
N GLN A 4 8.28 36.49 8.12
CA GLN A 4 8.86 37.82 8.20
C GLN A 4 8.35 38.60 6.98
N GLU A 5 7.52 39.61 7.21
CA GLU A 5 7.00 40.49 6.18
C GLU A 5 8.00 41.63 5.91
N ILE A 6 8.18 41.97 4.62
CA ILE A 6 8.81 43.23 4.18
C ILE A 6 7.77 43.95 3.32
N PRO A 7 7.44 45.22 3.58
CA PRO A 7 6.46 45.95 2.79
C PRO A 7 7.12 46.59 1.57
N THR A 8 6.46 46.53 0.41
CA THR A 8 6.73 47.43 -0.71
C THR A 8 5.42 48.06 -1.18
N ILE A 9 5.47 49.38 -1.36
CA ILE A 9 4.38 50.33 -1.56
C ILE A 9 4.44 50.84 -3.02
N PHE A 10 3.27 50.85 -3.68
CA PHE A 10 2.85 51.57 -4.91
C PHE A 10 3.47 51.09 -6.26
N LEU A 11 2.77 51.04 -7.40
CA LEU A 11 1.73 51.93 -7.94
C LEU A 11 0.78 51.19 -8.91
N LEU A 12 -0.46 51.71 -9.01
CA LEU A 12 -1.59 51.23 -9.80
C LEU A 12 -1.39 51.26 -11.33
N THR A 13 -1.84 50.23 -12.03
CA THR A 13 -2.69 50.34 -13.26
C THR A 13 -3.44 49.01 -13.53
N PHE A 14 -4.78 49.14 -13.61
CA PHE A 14 -5.83 48.19 -14.04
C PHE A 14 -5.66 47.84 -15.56
N LEU A 15 -6.08 46.74 -16.19
CA LEU A 15 -6.85 45.54 -15.86
C LEU A 15 -6.83 44.61 -17.10
N PHE A 16 -6.33 43.37 -16.99
CA PHE A 16 -6.73 42.23 -17.84
C PHE A 16 -6.28 40.93 -17.13
N LEU A 17 -7.13 40.42 -16.23
CA LEU A 17 -6.87 39.18 -15.49
C LEU A 17 -7.29 37.98 -16.34
N LEU A 18 -6.34 37.44 -17.10
CA LEU A 18 -6.32 36.01 -17.38
C LEU A 18 -6.15 35.29 -16.04
N VAL A 19 -7.18 34.57 -15.59
CA VAL A 19 -7.11 33.70 -14.41
C VAL A 19 -6.19 32.52 -14.73
N SER A 20 -4.88 32.75 -14.63
CA SER A 20 -3.90 31.68 -14.56
C SER A 20 -4.04 31.02 -13.21
N SER A 21 -4.47 29.76 -13.20
CA SER A 21 -4.43 28.88 -12.05
C SER A 21 -2.97 28.72 -11.61
N THR A 22 -2.50 29.61 -10.74
CA THR A 22 -1.25 29.44 -10.03
C THR A 22 -1.49 28.35 -9.00
N LYS A 23 -1.17 27.11 -9.35
CA LYS A 23 -0.86 26.11 -8.33
C LYS A 23 0.28 26.71 -7.50
N THR A 24 -0.03 27.17 -6.30
CA THR A 24 0.97 27.58 -5.31
C THR A 24 1.91 26.39 -5.11
N GLN A 25 3.05 26.42 -5.79
CA GLN A 25 4.06 25.39 -5.69
C GLN A 25 4.74 25.66 -4.35
N LEU A 26 4.39 24.88 -3.33
CA LEU A 26 5.05 24.93 -2.04
C LEU A 26 6.56 24.69 -2.25
N VAL A 27 7.37 25.73 -2.10
CA VAL A 27 8.83 25.64 -2.22
C VAL A 27 9.38 25.25 -0.86
N GLY A 28 9.99 24.07 -0.77
CA GLY A 28 10.59 23.56 0.46
C GLY A 28 11.12 22.14 0.30
N THR A 29 11.96 21.71 1.24
CA THR A 29 12.47 20.32 1.28
C THR A 29 11.67 19.49 2.26
N ARG A 30 11.41 18.22 1.93
CA ARG A 30 10.67 17.32 2.82
C ARG A 30 11.49 16.98 4.05
N LYS A 31 10.87 17.05 5.23
CA LYS A 31 11.50 16.63 6.49
C LYS A 31 11.82 15.13 6.42
N SER A 32 13.08 14.80 6.67
CA SER A 32 13.55 13.41 6.71
C SER A 32 13.33 12.77 8.07
N CYS A 33 13.25 11.44 8.11
CA CYS A 33 13.14 10.65 9.32
C CYS A 33 13.96 9.37 9.19
N SER A 34 14.39 8.81 10.32
CA SER A 34 15.29 7.65 10.37
C SER A 34 14.61 6.36 10.78
N ILE A 35 13.48 6.46 11.48
CA ILE A 35 12.75 5.33 12.06
C ILE A 35 11.44 5.19 11.29
N GLU A 36 11.37 4.24 10.36
CA GLU A 36 10.13 3.92 9.63
C GLU A 36 9.00 3.57 10.61
N GLY A 37 7.78 4.03 10.32
CA GLY A 37 6.60 3.77 11.14
C GLY A 37 6.49 4.59 12.43
N ALA A 38 7.56 5.25 12.90
CA ALA A 38 7.49 6.07 14.11
C ALA A 38 6.55 7.27 13.93
N LYS A 39 5.77 7.54 14.99
CA LYS A 39 5.03 8.81 15.11
C LYS A 39 6.04 9.94 15.27
N ILE A 40 5.93 10.97 14.42
CA ILE A 40 6.84 12.10 14.40
C ILE A 40 6.10 13.33 14.92
N SER A 41 6.60 13.91 16.01
CA SER A 41 6.16 15.23 16.45
C SER A 41 6.75 16.31 15.53
N VAL A 42 5.91 17.23 15.07
CA VAL A 42 6.29 18.37 14.25
C VAL A 42 5.72 19.63 14.90
N ASP A 43 6.57 20.41 15.57
CA ASP A 43 6.22 21.54 16.46
C ASP A 43 5.25 22.60 15.89
N GLN A 44 5.11 22.66 14.55
CA GLN A 44 4.24 23.61 13.85
C GLN A 44 2.89 22.99 13.44
N ILE A 45 2.81 21.66 13.40
CA ILE A 45 1.64 20.85 13.06
C ILE A 45 0.96 20.33 14.33
N ASP A 46 1.74 19.98 15.36
CA ASP A 46 1.21 19.48 16.64
C ASP A 46 0.43 20.55 17.41
N LYS A 47 0.75 21.83 17.21
CA LYS A 47 -0.03 22.96 17.75
C LYS A 47 -1.46 23.00 17.22
N GLN A 48 -1.73 22.32 16.10
CA GLN A 48 -3.06 22.23 15.50
C GLN A 48 -3.85 21.01 15.98
N LYS A 49 -3.28 20.06 16.75
CA LYS A 49 -3.91 18.82 17.30
C LYS A 49 -4.65 17.89 16.31
N CYS A 50 -4.86 18.30 15.06
CA CYS A 50 -5.68 17.60 14.06
C CYS A 50 -4.85 16.78 13.06
N TYR A 51 -3.55 16.59 13.27
CA TYR A 51 -2.69 15.89 12.32
C TYR A 51 -1.93 14.78 13.02
N SER A 52 -1.77 13.66 12.34
CA SER A 52 -0.86 12.59 12.74
C SER A 52 0.23 12.46 11.70
N CYS A 53 1.49 12.51 12.14
CA CYS A 53 2.63 12.34 11.26
C CYS A 53 3.35 11.04 11.58
N VAL A 54 3.69 10.29 10.53
CA VAL A 54 4.48 9.05 10.63
C VAL A 54 5.66 9.11 9.67
N CYS A 55 6.74 8.43 10.01
CA CYS A 55 7.83 8.24 9.06
C CYS A 55 7.46 7.18 8.03
N LYS A 56 7.54 7.54 6.74
CA LYS A 56 7.29 6.63 5.62
C LYS A 56 8.32 6.86 4.52
N ASN A 57 9.06 5.80 4.18
CA ASN A 57 10.11 5.78 3.17
C ASN A 57 11.19 6.87 3.39
N GLY A 58 11.51 7.15 4.65
CA GLY A 58 12.51 8.11 5.10
C GLY A 58 12.06 9.57 5.04
N TYR A 59 10.76 9.81 4.82
CA TYR A 59 10.12 11.12 4.88
C TYR A 59 9.03 11.17 5.94
N VAL A 60 8.88 12.32 6.59
CA VAL A 60 7.75 12.58 7.48
C VAL A 60 6.49 12.78 6.62
N MET A 61 5.49 11.93 6.82
CA MET A 61 4.19 11.98 6.15
C MET A 61 3.12 12.31 7.18
N CYS A 62 2.43 13.43 7.01
CA CYS A 62 1.35 13.87 7.89
C CYS A 62 -0.01 13.69 7.20
N THR A 63 -0.99 13.21 7.93
CA THR A 63 -2.40 13.13 7.52
C THR A 63 -3.23 13.96 8.47
N ASP A 64 -4.22 14.70 7.96
CA ASP A 64 -5.25 15.28 8.82
C ASP A 64 -6.13 14.17 9.43
N GLY A 65 -6.58 14.40 10.66
CA GLY A 65 -7.55 13.60 11.39
C GLY A 65 -8.93 14.24 11.35
N CYS A 66 -9.17 15.12 10.37
CA CYS A 66 -10.44 15.81 10.25
C CYS A 66 -11.49 14.89 9.60
N PRO A 67 -12.69 14.77 10.18
CA PRO A 67 -13.75 14.01 9.54
C PRO A 67 -14.10 14.64 8.18
N SER A 68 -14.36 13.81 7.18
CA SER A 68 -14.75 14.29 5.86
C SER A 68 -16.01 15.16 5.97
N ILE A 69 -15.95 16.37 5.43
CA ILE A 69 -17.11 17.25 5.25
C ILE A 69 -17.84 16.99 3.92
N GLN A 70 -17.34 16.05 3.12
CA GLN A 70 -17.89 15.74 1.81
C GLN A 70 -19.24 15.03 1.96
N GLY A 71 -20.28 15.61 1.35
CA GLY A 71 -21.65 15.07 1.43
C GLY A 71 -22.44 15.52 2.67
N CYS A 72 -21.84 16.33 3.55
CA CYS A 72 -22.56 16.92 4.68
C CYS A 72 -23.27 18.22 4.27
N TYR A 73 -24.59 18.28 4.43
CA TYR A 73 -25.36 19.47 4.06
C TYR A 73 -25.27 20.59 5.09
N MET A 74 -25.14 20.31 6.40
CA MET A 74 -25.11 21.34 7.45
C MET A 74 -23.76 21.36 8.17
N LEU A 75 -22.99 22.43 7.96
CA LEU A 75 -21.68 22.60 8.57
C LEU A 75 -21.75 23.55 9.76
N VAL A 76 -21.02 23.23 10.82
CA VAL A 76 -20.82 24.08 12.01
C VAL A 76 -19.33 24.35 12.21
N GLU A 77 -19.02 25.42 12.93
CA GLU A 77 -17.63 25.74 13.27
C GLU A 77 -17.02 24.67 14.17
N ASP A 78 -15.76 24.35 13.91
CA ASP A 78 -14.98 23.43 14.73
C ASP A 78 -13.61 24.01 15.04
N LYS A 79 -13.24 23.95 16.32
CA LYS A 79 -11.97 24.50 16.83
C LYS A 79 -10.74 23.81 16.23
N CYS A 80 -10.88 22.58 15.73
CA CYS A 80 -9.81 21.77 15.13
C CYS A 80 -9.85 21.86 13.59
N CYS A 81 -10.98 21.53 12.96
CA CYS A 81 -11.06 21.36 11.50
C CYS A 81 -11.55 22.58 10.72
N LYS A 82 -11.65 23.75 11.37
CA LYS A 82 -12.40 24.96 10.93
C LYS A 82 -13.90 24.71 10.80
N ARG A 83 -14.31 23.60 10.18
CA ARG A 83 -15.70 23.17 10.01
C ARG A 83 -15.83 21.66 10.26
N LYS A 84 -16.99 21.25 10.76
CA LYS A 84 -17.42 19.86 10.83
C LYS A 84 -18.89 19.73 10.44
N CYS A 85 -19.33 18.51 10.18
CA CYS A 85 -20.75 18.23 10.01
C CYS A 85 -21.50 18.39 11.35
N LYS A 86 -22.69 19.01 11.33
CA LYS A 86 -23.53 19.18 12.53
C LYS A 86 -23.95 17.80 13.06
N GLY A 87 -23.56 17.48 14.30
CA GLY A 87 -24.02 16.29 15.02
C GLY A 87 -25.39 16.50 15.66
N CYS A 88 -25.85 15.49 16.40
CA CYS A 88 -27.14 15.49 17.08
C CYS A 88 -26.95 15.27 18.59
N ILE A 89 -27.88 15.78 19.38
CA ILE A 89 -27.95 15.52 20.83
C ILE A 89 -29.21 14.71 21.11
N TYR A 90 -29.05 13.55 21.71
CA TYR A 90 -30.15 12.67 22.13
C TYR A 90 -29.91 12.22 23.56
N GLU A 91 -30.90 12.40 24.45
CA GLU A 91 -30.77 12.05 25.88
C GLU A 91 -29.44 12.55 26.50
N ASN A 92 -29.06 13.79 26.20
CA ASN A 92 -27.80 14.45 26.63
C ASN A 92 -26.49 13.82 26.11
N THR A 93 -26.57 12.88 25.18
CA THR A 93 -25.42 12.28 24.51
C THR A 93 -25.23 12.90 23.13
N HIS A 94 -23.98 13.24 22.78
CA HIS A 94 -23.64 13.76 21.46
C HIS A 94 -23.37 12.61 20.48
N HIS A 95 -24.07 12.64 19.35
CA HIS A 95 -23.95 11.68 18.25
C HIS A 95 -23.35 12.37 17.01
N PRO A 96 -22.24 11.87 16.44
CA PRO A 96 -21.72 12.38 15.18
C PRO A 96 -22.75 12.27 14.04
N SER A 97 -22.67 13.16 13.03
CA SER A 97 -23.48 12.96 11.82
C SER A 97 -23.17 11.62 11.17
N ASP A 98 -24.19 11.03 10.57
CA ASP A 98 -24.20 9.74 9.87
C ASP A 98 -24.16 8.52 10.80
N SER A 99 -24.13 8.75 12.12
CA SER A 99 -24.27 7.68 13.11
C SER A 99 -25.69 7.11 13.15
N GLU A 100 -25.77 5.82 13.46
CA GLU A 100 -27.01 5.05 13.54
C GLU A 100 -26.93 4.09 14.73
N TRP A 101 -28.00 3.98 15.51
CA TRP A 101 -28.05 3.12 16.69
C TRP A 101 -29.48 2.62 16.94
N ILE A 102 -29.59 1.53 17.69
CA ILE A 102 -30.86 0.91 18.08
C ILE A 102 -31.31 1.54 19.41
N ASN A 103 -32.62 1.74 19.58
CA ASN A 103 -33.18 2.19 20.84
C ASN A 103 -33.02 1.08 21.91
N PRO A 104 -32.34 1.33 23.04
CA PRO A 104 -32.14 0.32 24.08
C PRO A 104 -33.45 -0.22 24.69
N LYS A 105 -34.53 0.57 24.64
CA LYS A 105 -35.85 0.20 25.19
C LYS A 105 -36.74 -0.50 24.18
N ASP A 106 -36.44 -0.38 22.88
CA ASP A 106 -37.21 -0.96 21.79
C ASP A 106 -36.28 -1.36 20.65
N PRO A 107 -35.92 -2.66 20.52
CA PRO A 107 -34.98 -3.11 19.51
C PRO A 107 -35.52 -2.93 18.07
N CYS A 108 -36.81 -2.66 17.91
CA CYS A 108 -37.44 -2.37 16.62
C CYS A 108 -37.34 -0.90 16.21
N THR A 109 -36.84 0.00 17.05
CA THR A 109 -36.66 1.41 16.71
C THR A 109 -35.19 1.72 16.43
N ILE A 110 -34.90 2.20 15.23
CA ILE A 110 -33.57 2.71 14.84
C ILE A 110 -33.60 4.24 14.85
N LEU A 111 -32.55 4.83 15.42
CA LEU A 111 -32.27 6.25 15.38
C LEU A 111 -31.07 6.51 14.47
N ARG A 112 -31.19 7.49 13.58
CA ARG A 112 -30.09 7.94 12.71
C ARG A 112 -29.90 9.44 12.83
N CYS A 113 -28.68 9.87 13.13
CA CYS A 113 -28.29 11.28 13.09
C CYS A 113 -27.80 11.65 11.69
N GLU A 114 -28.38 12.69 11.09
CA GLU A 114 -27.94 13.24 9.80
C GLU A 114 -28.00 14.77 9.88
N ALA A 115 -26.83 15.43 9.89
CA ALA A 115 -26.70 16.88 9.83
C ALA A 115 -27.58 17.64 10.86
N GLY A 116 -27.66 17.14 12.11
CA GLY A 116 -28.46 17.75 13.19
C GLY A 116 -29.93 17.33 13.25
N ILE A 117 -30.35 16.34 12.45
CA ILE A 117 -31.67 15.70 12.53
C ILE A 117 -31.50 14.26 12.99
N ILE A 118 -32.25 13.86 13.99
CA ILE A 118 -32.44 12.46 14.37
C ILE A 118 -33.70 11.97 13.68
N THR A 119 -33.58 10.92 12.87
CA THR A 119 -34.73 10.19 12.34
C THR A 119 -34.91 8.90 13.12
N MET A 120 -36.00 8.82 13.86
CA MET A 120 -36.49 7.61 14.53
C MET A 120 -37.41 6.86 13.56
N SER A 121 -37.06 5.62 13.24
CA SER A 121 -37.85 4.78 12.34
C SER A 121 -38.05 3.39 12.93
N GLN A 122 -39.28 2.89 12.86
CA GLN A 122 -39.58 1.51 13.22
C GLN A 122 -39.14 0.57 12.08
N LEU A 123 -38.43 -0.49 12.42
CA LEU A 123 -38.06 -1.55 11.48
C LEU A 123 -39.29 -2.31 10.99
N ARG A 124 -39.36 -2.55 9.69
CA ARG A 124 -40.34 -3.46 9.08
C ARG A 124 -39.63 -4.73 8.63
N CYS A 125 -39.87 -5.81 9.35
CA CYS A 125 -39.25 -7.10 9.07
C CYS A 125 -39.85 -7.75 7.83
N HIS A 126 -39.02 -8.48 7.10
CA HIS A 126 -39.42 -9.34 6.00
C HIS A 126 -38.94 -10.75 6.30
N THR A 127 -39.78 -11.75 6.04
CA THR A 127 -39.45 -13.15 6.29
C THR A 127 -39.57 -13.93 4.99
N PRO A 128 -38.49 -14.02 4.19
CA PRO A 128 -38.50 -14.69 2.88
C PRO A 128 -38.49 -16.23 2.98
N CYS A 129 -38.99 -16.80 4.08
CA CYS A 129 -39.02 -18.24 4.35
C CYS A 129 -40.35 -18.63 5.00
N SER A 130 -40.77 -19.87 4.77
CA SER A 130 -42.04 -20.39 5.29
C SER A 130 -42.00 -20.70 6.79
N ASN A 131 -40.82 -21.01 7.33
CA ASN A 131 -40.63 -21.39 8.74
C ASN A 131 -39.55 -20.51 9.42
N PRO A 132 -39.87 -19.25 9.75
CA PRO A 132 -38.93 -18.37 10.43
C PRO A 132 -38.73 -18.77 11.90
N LEU A 133 -37.50 -18.65 12.38
CA LEU A 133 -37.18 -18.72 13.80
C LEU A 133 -37.56 -17.39 14.48
N PRO A 134 -38.06 -17.43 15.73
CA PRO A 134 -38.36 -16.21 16.48
C PRO A 134 -37.10 -15.35 16.67
N PRO A 135 -37.24 -14.02 16.79
CA PRO A 135 -36.12 -13.12 17.05
C PRO A 135 -35.42 -13.49 18.36
N GLU A 136 -34.09 -13.48 18.35
CA GLU A 136 -33.30 -13.64 19.57
C GLU A 136 -33.54 -12.46 20.55
N PRO A 137 -33.35 -12.64 21.87
CA PRO A 137 -33.52 -11.56 22.83
C PRO A 137 -32.69 -10.32 22.48
N GLY A 138 -33.35 -9.16 22.38
CA GLY A 138 -32.71 -7.89 21.99
C GLY A 138 -32.67 -7.61 20.48
N ASN A 139 -33.16 -8.53 19.64
CA ASN A 139 -33.33 -8.33 18.20
C ASN A 139 -34.80 -8.09 17.85
N CYS A 140 -35.04 -7.31 16.79
CA CYS A 140 -36.41 -7.03 16.33
C CYS A 140 -36.98 -8.11 15.40
N CYS A 141 -36.20 -8.54 14.40
CA CYS A 141 -36.73 -9.31 13.28
C CYS A 141 -36.54 -10.82 13.42
N PRO A 142 -37.55 -11.63 13.02
CA PRO A 142 -37.40 -13.08 12.89
C PRO A 142 -36.27 -13.46 11.93
N THR A 143 -35.76 -14.68 12.08
CA THR A 143 -34.59 -15.16 11.34
C THR A 143 -34.93 -16.39 10.51
N CYS A 144 -34.58 -16.39 9.23
CA CYS A 144 -34.70 -17.57 8.38
C CYS A 144 -33.51 -18.53 8.62
N PRO A 145 -33.77 -19.84 8.79
CA PRO A 145 -32.73 -20.83 9.11
C PRO A 145 -31.76 -21.10 7.96
N GLU A 146 -32.12 -20.71 6.74
CA GLU A 146 -31.28 -20.78 5.55
C GLU A 146 -31.05 -19.39 4.96
N CYS A 147 -29.85 -19.13 4.46
CA CYS A 147 -29.54 -17.92 3.71
C CYS A 147 -30.06 -17.99 2.27
N LYS A 148 -31.39 -18.03 2.15
CA LYS A 148 -32.09 -18.17 0.88
C LYS A 148 -33.05 -17.00 0.70
N MET A 149 -32.88 -16.22 -0.38
CA MET A 149 -33.77 -15.12 -0.74
C MET A 149 -34.20 -15.30 -2.20
N ASN A 150 -35.51 -15.42 -2.45
CA ASN A 150 -36.05 -15.70 -3.79
C ASN A 150 -35.32 -16.88 -4.48
N ASP A 151 -35.14 -17.98 -3.74
CA ASP A 151 -34.43 -19.18 -4.19
C ASP A 151 -32.92 -19.06 -4.48
N GLN A 152 -32.30 -17.92 -4.17
CA GLN A 152 -30.86 -17.71 -4.27
C GLN A 152 -30.16 -17.96 -2.92
N ILE A 153 -29.14 -18.83 -2.91
CA ILE A 153 -28.25 -19.01 -1.76
C ILE A 153 -27.31 -17.81 -1.65
N VAL A 154 -27.34 -17.14 -0.51
CA VAL A 154 -26.52 -15.97 -0.19
C VAL A 154 -25.38 -16.41 0.71
N THR A 155 -24.16 -16.07 0.36
CA THR A 155 -22.98 -16.35 1.20
C THR A 155 -23.00 -15.45 2.44
N ASP A 156 -22.47 -15.95 3.56
CA ASP A 156 -22.33 -15.21 4.82
C ASP A 156 -21.73 -13.80 4.65
N ASP A 157 -22.16 -12.88 5.51
CA ASP A 157 -21.74 -11.49 5.65
C ASP A 157 -22.07 -10.55 4.47
N ARG A 158 -23.04 -10.91 3.62
CA ARG A 158 -23.51 -10.05 2.51
C ARG A 158 -24.89 -9.46 2.74
N ASP A 159 -25.02 -8.18 2.38
CA ASP A 159 -26.30 -7.49 2.28
C ASP A 159 -26.94 -7.79 0.89
N VAL A 160 -28.14 -8.37 0.86
CA VAL A 160 -28.91 -8.64 -0.37
C VAL A 160 -29.82 -7.45 -0.68
N ILE A 161 -29.80 -6.98 -1.92
CA ILE A 161 -30.67 -5.90 -2.40
C ILE A 161 -31.85 -6.53 -3.14
N SER A 162 -33.07 -6.27 -2.65
CA SER A 162 -34.34 -6.60 -3.30
C SER A 162 -34.69 -5.55 -4.37
N ASP A 163 -35.80 -5.74 -5.10
CA ASP A 163 -36.36 -4.72 -6.00
C ASP A 163 -36.69 -3.41 -5.26
N ASP A 164 -36.94 -3.50 -3.95
CA ASP A 164 -36.95 -2.36 -3.03
C ASP A 164 -35.52 -2.11 -2.49
N PRO A 165 -34.84 -1.03 -2.91
CA PRO A 165 -33.47 -0.73 -2.48
C PRO A 165 -33.36 -0.48 -0.97
N CYS A 166 -34.49 -0.23 -0.29
CA CYS A 166 -34.57 0.03 1.14
C CYS A 166 -34.75 -1.21 2.00
N LEU A 167 -35.04 -2.37 1.40
CA LEU A 167 -35.02 -3.66 2.08
C LEU A 167 -33.59 -4.19 2.12
N LYS A 168 -33.06 -4.40 3.33
CA LYS A 168 -31.74 -5.02 3.52
C LYS A 168 -31.90 -6.37 4.17
N CYS A 169 -31.32 -7.39 3.55
CA CYS A 169 -31.21 -8.73 4.12
C CYS A 169 -29.76 -9.08 4.40
N ARG A 170 -29.46 -9.61 5.58
CA ARG A 170 -28.11 -10.05 5.95
C ARG A 170 -28.10 -11.53 6.26
N CYS A 171 -27.17 -12.24 5.65
CA CYS A 171 -26.83 -13.61 6.00
C CYS A 171 -25.68 -13.63 7.01
N ASN A 172 -25.84 -14.30 8.14
CA ASN A 172 -24.78 -14.47 9.14
C ASN A 172 -24.84 -15.90 9.72
N GLY A 173 -23.76 -16.67 9.56
CA GLY A 173 -23.67 -18.04 10.05
C GLY A 173 -24.77 -18.96 9.49
N GLY A 174 -25.10 -18.82 8.20
CA GLY A 174 -26.13 -19.59 7.51
C GLY A 174 -27.57 -19.13 7.79
N ARG A 175 -27.78 -18.09 8.61
CA ARG A 175 -29.09 -17.54 8.97
C ARG A 175 -29.34 -16.17 8.36
N MET A 176 -30.54 -15.92 7.85
CA MET A 176 -30.89 -14.66 7.18
C MET A 176 -31.88 -13.81 7.97
N VAL A 177 -31.61 -12.51 8.08
CA VAL A 177 -32.51 -11.51 8.67
C VAL A 177 -32.74 -10.39 7.67
N CYS A 178 -34.00 -10.05 7.39
CA CYS A 178 -34.37 -8.97 6.49
C CYS A 178 -35.17 -7.87 7.19
N ALA A 179 -34.77 -6.62 6.99
CA ALA A 179 -35.48 -5.48 7.54
C ALA A 179 -35.44 -4.29 6.56
N LYS A 180 -36.57 -3.60 6.47
CA LYS A 180 -36.73 -2.31 5.80
C LYS A 180 -36.73 -1.20 6.84
N LYS A 181 -36.06 -0.10 6.52
CA LYS A 181 -36.03 1.12 7.32
C LYS A 181 -36.45 2.34 6.50
N ALA A 182 -37.02 3.34 7.16
CA ALA A 182 -37.36 4.59 6.50
C ALA A 182 -36.09 5.41 6.19
N CYS A 183 -36.17 6.24 5.14
CA CYS A 183 -35.08 7.13 4.81
C CYS A 183 -34.94 8.28 5.82
N PRO A 184 -33.69 8.73 6.08
CA PRO A 184 -33.47 9.85 6.97
C PRO A 184 -34.22 11.08 6.49
N VAL A 185 -34.74 11.84 7.44
CA VAL A 185 -35.24 13.20 7.18
C VAL A 185 -34.03 14.08 6.91
N LEU A 186 -34.06 14.78 5.78
CA LEU A 186 -32.93 15.55 5.30
C LEU A 186 -33.07 17.04 5.63
N GLN A 187 -31.94 17.67 5.94
CA GLN A 187 -31.86 19.11 6.19
C GLN A 187 -32.11 19.99 4.95
N CYS A 188 -32.00 19.44 3.76
CA CYS A 188 -32.23 20.17 2.52
C CYS A 188 -33.68 20.07 2.04
N THR A 189 -34.15 21.12 1.36
CA THR A 189 -35.45 21.13 0.69
C THR A 189 -35.51 20.06 -0.42
N PRO A 190 -36.72 19.57 -0.80
CA PRO A 190 -36.87 18.56 -1.86
C PRO A 190 -36.17 18.92 -3.18
N VAL A 191 -36.13 20.20 -3.56
CA VAL A 191 -35.46 20.69 -4.79
C VAL A 191 -33.94 20.45 -4.78
N ARG A 192 -33.34 20.37 -3.59
CA ARG A 192 -31.90 20.08 -3.42
C ARG A 192 -31.63 18.61 -3.16
N GLN A 193 -32.66 17.77 -3.09
CA GLN A 193 -32.50 16.33 -2.92
C GLN A 193 -32.22 15.67 -4.27
N PHE A 194 -31.41 14.62 -4.24
CA PHE A 194 -31.19 13.76 -5.39
C PHE A 194 -31.06 12.33 -4.89
N HIS A 195 -31.44 11.36 -5.73
CA HIS A 195 -31.25 9.95 -5.43
C HIS A 195 -29.96 9.51 -6.12
N PRO A 196 -28.91 9.14 -5.36
CA PRO A 196 -27.74 8.51 -5.94
C PRO A 196 -28.16 7.20 -6.63
N PRO A 197 -27.67 6.90 -7.85
CA PRO A 197 -28.07 5.69 -8.55
C PRO A 197 -27.83 4.44 -7.69
N GLY A 198 -28.88 3.66 -7.41
CA GLY A 198 -28.83 2.42 -6.61
C GLY A 198 -28.61 2.57 -5.10
N GLU A 199 -28.83 3.77 -4.54
CA GLU A 199 -29.06 3.93 -3.11
C GLU A 199 -30.56 3.99 -2.80
N CYS A 200 -30.97 3.47 -1.65
CA CYS A 200 -32.34 3.56 -1.16
C CYS A 200 -32.80 5.01 -0.95
N CYS A 201 -31.94 5.82 -0.34
CA CYS A 201 -32.34 7.11 0.20
C CYS A 201 -31.80 8.28 -0.61
N PRO A 202 -32.58 9.38 -0.70
CA PRO A 202 -32.06 10.62 -1.25
C PRO A 202 -30.94 11.18 -0.39
N ARG A 203 -30.13 12.03 -1.00
CA ARG A 203 -29.10 12.84 -0.34
C ARG A 203 -29.24 14.29 -0.75
N CYS A 204 -28.65 15.18 0.04
CA CYS A 204 -28.64 16.61 -0.25
C CYS A 204 -27.52 16.99 -1.22
N LYS A 205 -27.82 17.87 -2.18
CA LYS A 205 -26.82 18.56 -3.00
C LYS A 205 -26.34 19.83 -2.31
N GLY A 206 -25.03 20.05 -2.35
CA GLY A 206 -24.37 21.24 -1.82
C GLY A 206 -24.21 21.23 -0.32
N THR A 207 -23.85 22.38 0.24
CA THR A 207 -23.64 22.58 1.68
C THR A 207 -24.27 23.91 2.10
N ARG A 208 -24.64 24.00 3.38
CA ARG A 208 -25.23 25.16 4.03
C ARG A 208 -24.48 25.41 5.32
N PHE A 209 -24.19 26.68 5.55
CA PHE A 209 -23.69 27.19 6.81
C PHE A 209 -24.77 28.11 7.39
N LEU A 210 -25.21 27.84 8.62
CA LEU A 210 -26.24 28.62 9.28
C LEU A 210 -25.89 28.71 10.76
N LEU A 211 -25.81 29.94 11.25
CA LEU A 211 -25.79 30.21 12.69
C LEU A 211 -27.23 30.05 13.18
N THR A 212 -27.57 28.85 13.65
CA THR A 212 -28.85 28.63 14.32
C THR A 212 -28.83 29.35 15.66
N PRO A 213 -29.84 30.19 15.97
CA PRO A 213 -29.97 30.76 17.31
C PRO A 213 -29.94 29.67 18.39
N PRO A 214 -29.44 29.97 19.60
CA PRO A 214 -29.49 29.03 20.72
C PRO A 214 -30.93 28.54 20.96
N ASN A 215 -31.07 27.28 21.36
CA ASN A 215 -32.38 26.66 21.65
C ASN A 215 -33.37 26.67 20.46
N SER A 216 -32.83 26.57 19.24
CA SER A 216 -33.64 26.47 18.03
C SER A 216 -33.15 25.38 17.10
N CYS A 217 -34.08 24.86 16.30
CA CYS A 217 -33.82 23.87 15.28
C CYS A 217 -34.19 24.43 13.91
N THR A 218 -33.49 23.93 12.90
CA THR A 218 -33.82 24.18 11.50
C THR A 218 -33.95 22.86 10.80
N ILE A 219 -35.02 22.69 10.03
CA ILE A 219 -35.20 21.59 9.08
C ILE A 219 -35.64 22.24 7.78
N GLN A 220 -34.90 22.01 6.69
CA GLN A 220 -35.19 22.67 5.41
C GLN A 220 -35.17 24.20 5.56
N ASN A 221 -36.31 24.87 5.35
CA ASN A 221 -36.48 26.31 5.51
C ASN A 221 -37.32 26.67 6.74
N ILE A 222 -37.69 25.69 7.57
CA ILE A 222 -38.55 25.89 8.73
C ILE A 222 -37.68 26.02 9.97
N TYR A 223 -38.01 27.02 10.80
CA TYR A 223 -37.39 27.26 12.10
C TYR A 223 -38.36 26.89 13.21
N SER A 224 -37.86 26.15 14.19
CA SER A 224 -38.63 25.71 15.37
C SER A 224 -37.91 26.14 16.62
N ARG A 225 -38.66 26.65 17.60
CA ARG A 225 -38.14 26.84 18.95
C ARG A 225 -38.13 25.49 19.68
N GLU A 226 -37.29 25.38 20.69
CA GLU A 226 -37.29 24.26 21.64
C GLU A 226 -38.71 23.88 22.08
N GLY A 227 -39.05 22.59 22.02
CA GLY A 227 -40.35 22.03 22.40
C GLY A 227 -41.42 22.03 21.30
N ASN A 228 -41.27 22.84 20.24
CA ASN A 228 -42.28 22.88 19.17
C ASN A 228 -42.21 21.64 18.26
N SER A 229 -43.38 21.18 17.81
CA SER A 229 -43.53 20.06 16.87
C SER A 229 -44.04 20.52 15.51
N ILE A 230 -43.57 19.90 14.43
CA ILE A 230 -43.92 20.16 13.04
C ILE A 230 -44.20 18.85 12.33
N SER A 231 -45.31 18.80 11.58
CA SER A 231 -45.57 17.72 10.63
C SER A 231 -44.95 18.07 9.28
N MET A 232 -44.00 17.25 8.80
CA MET A 232 -43.30 17.48 7.53
C MET A 232 -44.09 16.90 6.36
N ASP A 233 -44.68 15.71 6.57
CA ASP A 233 -45.54 15.02 5.63
C ASP A 233 -46.44 14.03 6.41
N LYS A 234 -47.32 13.31 5.70
CA LYS A 234 -48.22 12.30 6.32
C LYS A 234 -47.49 11.16 7.05
N CYS A 235 -46.19 11.01 6.84
CA CYS A 235 -45.36 9.95 7.40
C CYS A 235 -44.42 10.44 8.50
N THR A 236 -44.26 11.75 8.70
CA THR A 236 -43.12 12.32 9.43
C THR A 236 -43.54 13.49 10.31
N ASN A 237 -43.31 13.35 11.61
CA ASN A 237 -43.47 14.42 12.59
C ASN A 237 -42.15 14.67 13.31
N CYS A 238 -41.79 15.93 13.52
CA CYS A 238 -40.53 16.33 14.12
C CYS A 238 -40.74 17.26 15.31
N THR A 239 -39.94 17.11 16.36
CA THR A 239 -39.93 18.00 17.53
C THR A 239 -38.52 18.54 17.73
N CYS A 240 -38.40 19.84 18.01
CA CYS A 240 -37.12 20.44 18.35
C CYS A 240 -36.77 20.18 19.82
N LYS A 241 -35.62 19.56 20.08
CA LYS A 241 -35.11 19.32 21.42
C LYS A 241 -33.59 19.48 21.48
N ASN A 242 -33.07 20.28 22.41
CA ASN A 242 -31.65 20.58 22.57
C ASN A 242 -30.94 20.87 21.23
N GLU A 243 -31.49 21.81 20.45
CA GLU A 243 -30.97 22.23 19.13
C GLU A 243 -30.91 21.12 18.06
N THR A 244 -31.53 19.98 18.36
CA THR A 244 -31.61 18.79 17.52
C THR A 244 -33.06 18.55 17.11
N SER A 245 -33.28 18.32 15.82
CA SER A 245 -34.61 17.96 15.32
C SER A 245 -34.83 16.47 15.47
N ILE A 246 -35.75 16.04 16.35
CA ILE A 246 -36.06 14.63 16.56
C ILE A 246 -37.34 14.30 15.80
N CYS A 247 -37.21 13.53 14.72
CA CYS A 247 -38.30 13.17 13.82
C CYS A 247 -38.71 11.70 13.99
N SER A 248 -39.99 11.45 14.21
CA SER A 248 -40.59 10.12 14.06
C SER A 248 -41.06 9.94 12.61
N ARG A 249 -40.55 8.90 11.94
CA ARG A 249 -40.89 8.59 10.55
C ARG A 249 -41.43 7.17 10.41
N TYR A 250 -42.62 7.06 9.82
CA TYR A 250 -43.25 5.78 9.57
C TYR A 250 -42.57 5.03 8.42
N THR A 251 -42.21 3.77 8.66
CA THR A 251 -41.65 2.88 7.63
C THR A 251 -42.78 2.10 6.96
N CYS A 252 -42.96 2.32 5.65
CA CYS A 252 -43.96 1.60 4.88
C CYS A 252 -43.65 0.10 4.76
N PRO A 253 -44.67 -0.76 4.75
CA PRO A 253 -44.50 -2.19 4.57
C PRO A 253 -43.89 -2.51 3.20
N ILE A 254 -43.43 -3.74 3.07
CA ILE A 254 -42.95 -4.29 1.80
C ILE A 254 -44.17 -4.77 1.03
N LEU A 255 -44.20 -4.47 -0.27
CA LEU A 255 -45.32 -4.75 -1.15
C LEU A 255 -44.88 -5.84 -2.14
N ASP A 256 -45.61 -6.95 -2.19
CA ASP A 256 -45.27 -8.13 -3.02
C ASP A 256 -45.80 -8.02 -4.47
N CYS A 257 -45.94 -6.79 -4.98
CA CYS A 257 -46.41 -6.51 -6.33
C CYS A 257 -45.50 -5.50 -7.03
N ALA A 258 -45.49 -5.56 -8.36
CA ALA A 258 -44.72 -4.66 -9.20
C ALA A 258 -45.11 -3.19 -8.97
N PRO A 259 -44.17 -2.22 -9.13
CA PRO A 259 -44.42 -0.80 -8.84
C PRO A 259 -45.64 -0.19 -9.55
N GLU A 260 -46.00 -0.71 -10.72
CA GLU A 260 -47.13 -0.24 -11.53
C GLU A 260 -48.49 -0.57 -10.88
N LEU A 261 -48.51 -1.61 -10.04
CA LEU A 261 -49.67 -2.14 -9.31
C LEU A 261 -49.85 -1.51 -7.92
N GLN A 262 -48.96 -0.59 -7.53
CA GLN A 262 -48.99 0.03 -6.21
C GLN A 262 -49.76 1.35 -6.23
N LYS A 263 -50.96 1.38 -5.64
CA LYS A 263 -51.81 2.58 -5.57
C LYS A 263 -51.77 3.28 -4.21
N PRO A 264 -51.86 4.63 -4.17
CA PRO A 264 -51.97 5.37 -2.92
C PRO A 264 -53.33 5.16 -2.26
N ALA A 265 -53.35 4.87 -0.96
CA ALA A 265 -54.58 4.80 -0.18
C ALA A 265 -54.95 6.19 0.39
N PRO A 266 -56.23 6.63 0.31
CA PRO A 266 -56.67 7.91 0.89
C PRO A 266 -56.31 8.01 2.37
N GLY A 267 -55.78 9.18 2.78
CA GLY A 267 -55.38 9.44 4.17
C GLY A 267 -54.18 8.66 4.69
N SER A 268 -53.65 7.68 3.95
CA SER A 268 -52.52 6.86 4.40
C SER A 268 -51.16 7.44 3.99
N CYS A 269 -50.13 7.14 4.78
CA CYS A 269 -48.73 7.34 4.43
C CYS A 269 -48.27 6.39 3.30
N CYS A 270 -48.83 5.16 3.21
CA CYS A 270 -48.27 4.08 2.39
C CYS A 270 -49.18 3.64 1.23
N LYS A 271 -48.55 3.14 0.16
CA LYS A 271 -49.23 2.52 -0.98
C LYS A 271 -49.70 1.09 -0.64
N LYS A 272 -50.64 0.55 -1.43
CA LYS A 272 -51.12 -0.85 -1.38
C LYS A 272 -51.06 -1.50 -2.75
N CYS A 273 -51.00 -2.83 -2.79
CA CYS A 273 -51.01 -3.62 -4.03
C CYS A 273 -52.43 -3.86 -4.57
N GLU A 274 -52.61 -3.68 -5.87
CA GLU A 274 -53.79 -4.11 -6.62
C GLU A 274 -53.33 -5.10 -7.72
N LEU A 275 -53.65 -6.39 -7.59
CA LEU A 275 -53.16 -7.45 -8.49
C LEU A 275 -54.14 -7.70 -9.67
N PRO A 276 -53.65 -7.83 -10.94
CA PRO A 276 -54.43 -8.30 -12.09
C PRO A 276 -54.39 -9.84 -12.25
N GLU A 277 -55.32 -10.40 -13.05
CA GLU A 277 -55.72 -11.83 -13.03
C GLU A 277 -54.78 -12.84 -13.73
N GLU A 278 -53.79 -12.46 -14.56
CA GLU A 278 -52.90 -13.42 -15.27
C GLU A 278 -51.41 -13.02 -15.28
N PHE A 279 -50.47 -13.96 -15.04
CA PHE A 279 -49.01 -13.75 -15.02
C PHE A 279 -48.23 -14.71 -15.95
N LYS A 280 -47.18 -14.21 -16.64
CA LYS A 280 -46.20 -15.00 -17.42
C LYS A 280 -45.04 -15.51 -16.53
N SER A 281 -44.50 -16.70 -16.80
CA SER A 281 -43.46 -17.36 -15.98
C SER A 281 -42.01 -17.14 -16.43
N ASP A 282 -41.76 -16.89 -17.72
CA ASP A 282 -40.40 -16.94 -18.29
C ASP A 282 -39.79 -15.56 -18.56
N CYS A 283 -38.47 -15.45 -18.46
CA CYS A 283 -37.74 -14.18 -18.60
C CYS A 283 -36.92 -14.15 -19.89
N TYR A 284 -36.81 -12.96 -20.47
CA TYR A 284 -35.97 -12.70 -21.63
C TYR A 284 -34.87 -11.70 -21.26
N PHE A 285 -33.60 -12.11 -21.35
CA PHE A 285 -32.46 -11.27 -21.00
C PHE A 285 -31.30 -11.47 -21.99
N ASP A 286 -30.81 -10.37 -22.57
CA ASP A 286 -29.70 -10.37 -23.54
C ASP A 286 -29.84 -11.40 -24.68
N SER A 287 -31.02 -11.42 -25.30
CA SER A 287 -31.39 -12.34 -26.38
C SER A 287 -31.45 -13.83 -26.02
N LYS A 288 -31.42 -14.16 -24.71
CA LYS A 288 -31.53 -15.53 -24.21
C LYS A 288 -32.78 -15.68 -23.34
N LEU A 289 -33.47 -16.80 -23.50
CA LEU A 289 -34.61 -17.19 -22.69
C LEU A 289 -34.10 -17.86 -21.41
N TYR A 290 -34.69 -17.48 -20.27
CA TYR A 290 -34.41 -18.05 -18.97
C TYR A 290 -35.71 -18.56 -18.36
N GLN A 291 -35.72 -19.80 -17.92
CA GLN A 291 -36.88 -20.39 -17.24
C GLN A 291 -37.03 -19.85 -15.82
N ASP A 292 -38.24 -19.92 -15.26
CA ASP A 292 -38.47 -19.58 -13.86
C ASP A 292 -37.48 -20.33 -12.93
N GLY A 293 -36.76 -19.58 -12.09
CA GLY A 293 -35.69 -20.07 -11.21
C GLY A 293 -34.28 -20.14 -11.84
N GLU A 294 -34.12 -19.95 -13.15
CA GLU A 294 -32.81 -20.05 -13.81
C GLU A 294 -31.87 -18.87 -13.46
N GLN A 295 -30.60 -19.16 -13.15
CA GLN A 295 -29.60 -18.19 -12.67
C GLN A 295 -28.38 -18.08 -13.61
N TRP A 296 -27.86 -16.86 -13.79
CA TRP A 296 -26.66 -16.62 -14.61
C TRP A 296 -25.75 -15.53 -14.05
N LYS A 297 -24.45 -15.61 -14.37
CA LYS A 297 -23.42 -14.62 -13.98
C LYS A 297 -23.04 -13.72 -15.15
N LEU A 298 -22.90 -12.42 -14.89
CA LEU A 298 -22.48 -11.40 -15.86
C LEU A 298 -21.11 -10.79 -15.50
N GLY A 299 -20.36 -11.45 -14.63
CA GLY A 299 -19.03 -11.05 -14.15
C GLY A 299 -18.85 -11.32 -12.64
N GLU A 300 -17.72 -10.90 -12.09
CA GLU A 300 -17.38 -11.11 -10.66
C GLU A 300 -18.31 -10.35 -9.69
N CYS A 301 -18.97 -9.31 -10.19
CA CYS A 301 -19.78 -8.39 -9.38
C CYS A 301 -21.28 -8.42 -9.72
N LYS A 302 -21.74 -9.24 -10.67
CA LYS A 302 -23.15 -9.21 -11.13
C LYS A 302 -23.67 -10.61 -11.46
N SER A 303 -24.86 -10.92 -10.95
CA SER A 303 -25.61 -12.13 -11.27
C SER A 303 -27.10 -11.81 -11.41
N CYS A 304 -27.85 -12.66 -12.10
CA CYS A 304 -29.29 -12.49 -12.32
C CYS A 304 -30.03 -13.83 -12.20
N ILE A 305 -31.34 -13.75 -11.95
CA ILE A 305 -32.29 -14.86 -11.88
C ILE A 305 -33.59 -14.49 -12.59
N CYS A 306 -34.27 -15.48 -13.18
CA CYS A 306 -35.63 -15.32 -13.65
C CYS A 306 -36.63 -15.71 -12.55
N GLN A 307 -37.58 -14.84 -12.22
CA GLN A 307 -38.62 -15.14 -11.24
C GLN A 307 -39.97 -14.62 -11.74
N ARG A 308 -40.90 -15.53 -12.07
CA ARG A 308 -42.26 -15.24 -12.54
C ARG A 308 -42.29 -14.21 -13.68
N GLY A 309 -41.48 -14.45 -14.69
CA GLY A 309 -41.37 -13.58 -15.88
C GLY A 309 -40.54 -12.31 -15.69
N ILE A 310 -39.99 -12.07 -14.50
CA ILE A 310 -39.20 -10.87 -14.18
C ILE A 310 -37.74 -11.25 -13.97
N THR A 311 -36.84 -10.63 -14.76
CA THR A 311 -35.39 -10.73 -14.53
C THR A 311 -35.00 -9.90 -13.32
N ARG A 312 -34.46 -10.54 -12.28
CA ARG A 312 -33.93 -9.88 -11.09
C ARG A 312 -32.41 -10.02 -11.04
N CYS A 313 -31.70 -8.90 -10.93
CA CYS A 313 -30.23 -8.89 -10.91
C CYS A 313 -29.68 -8.34 -9.60
N ALA A 314 -28.68 -9.03 -9.05
CA ALA A 314 -27.89 -8.58 -7.91
C ALA A 314 -26.54 -8.02 -8.38
N ILE A 315 -26.19 -6.81 -7.94
CA ILE A 315 -24.91 -6.15 -8.23
C ILE A 315 -24.17 -5.90 -6.91
N THR A 316 -22.96 -6.44 -6.78
CA THR A 316 -22.05 -6.12 -5.69
C THR A 316 -21.36 -4.79 -5.99
N ARG A 317 -21.57 -3.79 -5.12
CA ARG A 317 -20.88 -2.49 -5.20
C ARG A 317 -19.82 -2.37 -4.12
N CYS A 318 -18.65 -1.91 -4.50
CA CYS A 318 -17.54 -1.72 -3.58
C CYS A 318 -17.68 -0.36 -2.90
N ASN A 319 -17.77 -0.35 -1.57
CA ASN A 319 -17.86 0.89 -0.80
C ASN A 319 -16.47 1.56 -0.75
N MET A 320 -16.18 2.42 -1.73
CA MET A 320 -14.93 3.18 -1.82
C MET A 320 -15.10 4.55 -1.16
N THR A 321 -14.95 4.62 0.15
CA THR A 321 -14.69 5.91 0.82
C THR A 321 -13.25 6.34 0.59
N SER A 322 -12.98 7.65 0.59
CA SER A 322 -11.63 8.24 0.43
C SER A 322 -10.63 7.75 1.49
N SER A 323 -11.12 7.26 2.63
CA SER A 323 -10.33 6.59 3.67
C SER A 323 -10.02 5.12 3.35
N SER A 324 -10.87 4.43 2.60
CA SER A 324 -10.67 3.03 2.16
C SER A 324 -9.58 2.86 1.10
N SER A 325 -9.20 3.93 0.39
CA SER A 325 -8.10 3.91 -0.59
C SER A 325 -6.69 4.01 0.03
N THR A 326 -6.60 4.31 1.33
CA THR A 326 -5.31 4.51 2.02
C THR A 326 -5.08 3.39 3.02
N CYS A 327 -4.34 2.36 2.61
CA CYS A 327 -4.00 1.25 3.50
C CYS A 327 -2.95 1.65 4.54
N ALA A 328 -2.99 0.98 5.70
CA ALA A 328 -1.98 1.09 6.75
C ALA A 328 -0.57 0.77 6.22
N TYR A 329 0.46 1.20 6.95
CA TYR A 329 1.84 0.84 6.63
C TYR A 329 2.00 -0.69 6.56
N GLY A 330 2.70 -1.18 5.54
CA GLY A 330 2.82 -2.61 5.28
C GLY A 330 1.69 -3.22 4.43
N TYR A 331 0.72 -2.43 3.96
CA TYR A 331 -0.41 -2.89 3.14
C TYR A 331 -0.53 -2.12 1.82
N LYS A 332 -1.12 -2.74 0.80
CA LYS A 332 -1.51 -2.12 -0.47
C LYS A 332 -2.97 -2.41 -0.80
N PHE A 333 -3.61 -1.46 -1.48
CA PHE A 333 -4.96 -1.64 -1.98
C PHE A 333 -4.91 -2.43 -3.29
N GLN A 334 -5.48 -3.63 -3.32
CA GLN A 334 -5.42 -4.52 -4.48
C GLN A 334 -6.72 -5.33 -4.64
N LYS A 335 -7.15 -5.53 -5.90
CA LYS A 335 -8.19 -6.49 -6.28
C LYS A 335 -7.57 -7.87 -6.51
N LEU A 336 -8.07 -8.89 -5.81
CA LEU A 336 -7.62 -10.27 -5.98
C LEU A 336 -8.40 -10.96 -7.12
N PRO A 337 -7.80 -11.94 -7.82
CA PRO A 337 -8.49 -12.71 -8.84
C PRO A 337 -9.75 -13.39 -8.28
N GLY A 338 -10.88 -13.33 -9.00
CA GLY A 338 -12.15 -13.92 -8.58
C GLY A 338 -12.90 -13.15 -7.47
N GLU A 339 -12.36 -12.03 -6.98
CA GLU A 339 -13.06 -11.15 -6.04
C GLU A 339 -13.67 -9.97 -6.79
N CYS A 340 -14.88 -9.55 -6.37
CA CYS A 340 -15.51 -8.34 -6.93
C CYS A 340 -14.75 -7.05 -6.53
N CYS A 341 -14.39 -6.93 -5.24
CA CYS A 341 -13.93 -5.68 -4.64
C CYS A 341 -12.46 -5.72 -4.18
N PRO A 342 -11.72 -4.62 -4.34
CA PRO A 342 -10.37 -4.50 -3.80
C PRO A 342 -10.38 -4.35 -2.28
N ARG A 343 -9.30 -4.80 -1.65
CA ARG A 343 -9.06 -4.65 -0.20
C ARG A 343 -7.59 -4.36 0.09
N CYS A 344 -7.32 -3.94 1.32
CA CYS A 344 -5.94 -3.84 1.80
C CYS A 344 -5.36 -5.24 2.00
N VAL A 345 -4.32 -5.56 1.26
CA VAL A 345 -3.55 -6.81 1.38
C VAL A 345 -2.16 -6.49 1.91
N GLU A 346 -1.65 -7.34 2.79
CA GLU A 346 -0.30 -7.21 3.33
C GLU A 346 0.75 -7.31 2.21
N LEU A 347 1.81 -6.53 2.35
CA LEU A 347 2.96 -6.52 1.44
C LEU A 347 3.92 -7.65 1.79
N ASP A 348 4.57 -8.19 0.76
CA ASP A 348 5.71 -9.08 0.93
C ASP A 348 6.89 -8.32 1.57
N GLY A 349 7.60 -8.99 2.48
CA GLY A 349 8.82 -8.48 3.10
C GLY A 349 10.03 -8.68 2.18
N ALA A 350 10.86 -7.65 2.01
CA ALA A 350 12.08 -7.73 1.19
C ALA A 350 13.32 -7.27 1.97
N CYS A 351 14.25 -8.20 2.20
CA CYS A 351 15.54 -7.98 2.84
C CYS A 351 16.67 -8.01 1.81
N MET A 352 17.66 -7.13 1.94
CA MET A 352 18.79 -7.02 0.99
C MET A 352 20.13 -7.08 1.70
N VAL A 353 21.13 -7.65 1.02
CA VAL A 353 22.56 -7.54 1.35
C VAL A 353 23.27 -6.95 0.15
N PHE A 354 24.07 -5.89 0.34
CA PHE A 354 24.67 -5.13 -0.75
C PHE A 354 25.98 -4.45 -0.32
N GLY A 355 26.92 -4.24 -1.25
CA GLY A 355 28.16 -3.52 -0.94
C GLY A 355 29.09 -4.27 0.04
N ASP A 356 29.70 -3.53 0.96
CA ASP A 356 30.71 -4.02 1.92
C ASP A 356 30.16 -4.23 3.35
N PRO A 357 29.53 -5.39 3.56
CA PRO A 357 28.12 -5.56 3.31
C PRO A 357 27.29 -4.66 4.24
N HIS A 358 26.38 -3.95 3.59
CA HIS A 358 25.23 -3.29 4.16
C HIS A 358 24.04 -4.23 4.10
N TYR A 359 23.16 -4.12 5.08
CA TYR A 359 21.94 -4.92 5.19
C TYR A 359 20.75 -3.98 5.25
N LYS A 360 19.66 -4.39 4.58
CA LYS A 360 18.33 -3.83 4.78
C LYS A 360 17.42 -4.95 5.28
N THR A 361 16.86 -4.82 6.47
CA THR A 361 15.91 -5.79 7.05
C THR A 361 14.56 -5.78 6.32
N PHE A 362 13.69 -6.72 6.67
CA PHE A 362 12.33 -6.78 6.13
C PHE A 362 11.50 -5.52 6.48
N ASP A 363 11.71 -4.95 7.67
CA ASP A 363 10.96 -3.80 8.16
C ASP A 363 11.60 -2.44 7.79
N GLY A 364 12.75 -2.48 7.10
CA GLY A 364 13.37 -1.32 6.45
C GLY A 364 14.60 -0.74 7.14
N LYS A 365 15.08 -1.36 8.22
CA LYS A 365 16.31 -0.94 8.89
C LYS A 365 17.52 -1.18 8.00
N ILE A 366 18.25 -0.11 7.69
CA ILE A 366 19.54 -0.17 6.99
C ILE A 366 20.68 -0.04 8.00
N TYR A 367 21.55 -1.04 8.08
CA TYR A 367 22.73 -1.04 8.94
C TYR A 367 23.95 -1.64 8.23
N THR A 368 25.13 -1.47 8.83
CA THR A 368 26.41 -1.98 8.28
C THR A 368 27.04 -2.96 9.26
N PHE A 369 27.37 -4.17 8.79
CA PHE A 369 28.02 -5.19 9.60
C PHE A 369 29.04 -5.98 8.77
N LYS A 370 30.34 -5.68 8.97
CA LYS A 370 31.46 -6.27 8.22
C LYS A 370 31.97 -7.58 8.82
N GLY A 371 31.06 -8.48 9.17
CA GLY A 371 31.40 -9.79 9.71
C GLY A 371 31.92 -10.75 8.63
N ILE A 372 32.99 -11.50 8.92
CA ILE A 372 33.55 -12.52 8.03
C ILE A 372 33.03 -13.90 8.40
N GLY A 373 32.77 -14.75 7.41
CA GLY A 373 32.35 -16.12 7.63
C GLY A 373 30.90 -16.33 7.20
N LYS A 374 30.22 -17.27 7.84
CA LYS A 374 28.88 -17.71 7.44
C LYS A 374 27.85 -17.20 8.45
N TYR A 375 26.83 -16.50 7.95
CA TYR A 375 25.76 -15.93 8.79
C TYR A 375 24.39 -16.39 8.31
N GLN A 376 23.49 -16.59 9.27
CA GLN A 376 22.07 -16.73 8.97
C GLN A 376 21.52 -15.39 8.51
N LEU A 377 21.14 -15.30 7.24
CA LEU A 377 20.55 -14.09 6.68
C LEU A 377 19.07 -14.02 7.07
N ALA A 378 18.31 -15.05 6.70
CA ALA A 378 16.90 -15.20 7.04
C ALA A 378 16.57 -16.70 7.10
N ALA A 379 15.75 -17.10 8.06
CA ALA A 379 15.19 -18.44 8.14
C ALA A 379 13.75 -18.38 8.63
N ASP A 380 12.96 -19.40 8.31
CA ASP A 380 11.69 -19.67 8.97
C ASP A 380 11.98 -20.26 10.35
N CYS A 381 11.76 -19.47 11.40
CA CYS A 381 12.09 -19.81 12.77
C CYS A 381 10.88 -20.37 13.54
N ALA A 382 9.69 -20.35 12.92
CA ALA A 382 8.50 -21.01 13.44
C ALA A 382 8.40 -22.46 12.95
N ASN A 383 8.45 -22.68 11.63
CA ASN A 383 8.18 -23.98 11.01
C ASN A 383 9.41 -24.59 10.32
N HIS A 384 10.55 -23.90 10.32
CA HIS A 384 11.82 -24.39 9.77
C HIS A 384 11.77 -24.82 8.29
N THR A 385 10.86 -24.22 7.50
CA THR A 385 10.65 -24.61 6.09
C THR A 385 11.80 -24.18 5.17
N PHE A 386 12.43 -23.04 5.44
CA PHE A 386 13.55 -22.53 4.65
C PHE A 386 14.64 -21.91 5.53
N PHE A 387 15.87 -21.91 5.01
CA PHE A 387 17.03 -21.30 5.65
C PHE A 387 17.96 -20.72 4.59
N VAL A 388 18.19 -19.40 4.65
CA VAL A 388 19.10 -18.66 3.78
C VAL A 388 20.30 -18.18 4.59
N ARG A 389 21.50 -18.49 4.10
CA ARG A 389 22.76 -17.99 4.67
C ARG A 389 23.63 -17.32 3.64
N VAL A 390 24.42 -16.36 4.10
CA VAL A 390 25.45 -15.68 3.31
C VAL A 390 26.84 -16.08 3.80
N ALA A 391 27.79 -16.15 2.88
CA ALA A 391 29.20 -16.30 3.21
C ALA A 391 29.96 -15.04 2.79
N ASN A 392 30.46 -14.31 3.78
CA ASN A 392 31.21 -13.07 3.61
C ASN A 392 32.70 -13.35 3.75
N VAL A 393 33.52 -12.77 2.87
CA VAL A 393 34.97 -12.96 2.86
C VAL A 393 35.68 -11.61 2.81
N LEU A 394 36.88 -11.53 3.40
CA LEU A 394 37.75 -10.36 3.24
C LEU A 394 38.32 -10.31 1.82
N VAL A 395 38.39 -9.11 1.27
CA VAL A 395 39.01 -8.76 0.01
C VAL A 395 40.03 -7.67 0.29
N ASP A 396 41.27 -7.90 -0.12
CA ASP A 396 42.38 -6.93 -0.07
C ASP A 396 42.64 -6.29 1.30
N GLY A 397 42.36 -7.03 2.39
CA GLY A 397 42.65 -6.63 3.78
C GLY A 397 41.73 -5.55 4.37
N THR A 398 40.83 -4.96 3.58
CA THR A 398 40.15 -3.70 3.94
C THR A 398 38.65 -3.69 3.70
N SER A 399 38.16 -4.49 2.75
CA SER A 399 36.75 -4.56 2.37
C SER A 399 36.28 -6.00 2.43
N SER A 400 35.02 -6.24 2.75
CA SER A 400 34.39 -7.55 2.76
C SER A 400 33.33 -7.65 1.66
N THR A 401 33.12 -8.87 1.15
CA THR A 401 32.14 -9.11 0.09
C THR A 401 31.36 -10.38 0.36
N THR A 402 30.06 -10.35 0.08
CA THR A 402 29.24 -11.55 0.04
C THR A 402 29.63 -12.36 -1.19
N ARG A 403 30.17 -13.55 -0.99
CA ARG A 403 30.71 -14.40 -2.08
C ARG A 403 29.78 -15.55 -2.46
N ARG A 404 28.89 -15.93 -1.55
CA ARG A 404 27.97 -17.06 -1.73
C ARG A 404 26.68 -16.84 -0.95
N VAL A 405 25.56 -17.15 -1.59
CA VAL A 405 24.24 -17.33 -0.96
C VAL A 405 23.93 -18.83 -0.97
N SER A 406 23.62 -19.42 0.19
CA SER A 406 23.16 -20.80 0.25
C SER A 406 21.73 -20.85 0.75
N VAL A 407 20.89 -21.62 0.07
CA VAL A 407 19.48 -21.81 0.43
C VAL A 407 19.26 -23.28 0.73
N LYS A 408 18.70 -23.57 1.90
CA LYS A 408 18.14 -24.88 2.25
C LYS A 408 16.63 -24.73 2.24
N TYR A 409 15.95 -25.58 1.48
CA TYR A 409 14.49 -25.66 1.44
C TYR A 409 14.10 -27.14 1.43
N LEU A 410 13.49 -27.62 2.51
CA LEU A 410 13.30 -29.06 2.75
C LEU A 410 14.64 -29.82 2.58
N ASN A 411 14.68 -30.79 1.66
CA ASN A 411 15.87 -31.58 1.33
C ASN A 411 16.71 -30.99 0.17
N ALA A 412 16.29 -29.86 -0.40
CA ALA A 412 17.02 -29.17 -1.47
C ALA A 412 18.08 -28.23 -0.89
N ARG A 413 19.31 -28.32 -1.42
CA ARG A 413 20.43 -27.43 -1.08
C ARG A 413 20.93 -26.71 -2.31
N LEU A 414 20.69 -25.40 -2.38
CA LEU A 414 21.18 -24.52 -3.42
C LEU A 414 22.36 -23.70 -2.93
N ASN A 415 23.39 -23.57 -3.76
CA ASN A 415 24.53 -22.69 -3.52
C ASN A 415 24.74 -21.80 -4.75
N LEU A 416 24.47 -20.51 -4.57
CA LEU A 416 24.65 -19.47 -5.57
C LEU A 416 26.01 -18.80 -5.29
N GLN A 417 26.97 -18.96 -6.20
CA GLN A 417 28.31 -18.39 -6.06
C GLN A 417 28.50 -17.22 -7.03
N GLN A 418 29.55 -16.43 -6.84
CA GLN A 418 29.95 -15.42 -7.83
C GLN A 418 30.21 -16.03 -9.22
N ARG A 419 30.21 -15.18 -10.25
CA ARG A 419 30.56 -15.56 -11.65
C ARG A 419 29.63 -16.61 -12.27
N GLY A 420 28.35 -16.65 -11.87
CA GLY A 420 27.33 -17.47 -12.53
C GLY A 420 27.25 -18.93 -12.08
N ARG A 421 28.05 -19.37 -11.10
CA ARG A 421 28.08 -20.78 -10.70
C ARG A 421 26.97 -21.11 -9.69
N ILE A 422 26.02 -21.93 -10.11
CA ILE A 422 24.91 -22.44 -9.29
C ILE A 422 25.13 -23.93 -9.03
N LYS A 423 24.96 -24.38 -7.78
CA LYS A 423 24.96 -25.81 -7.43
C LYS A 423 23.66 -26.23 -6.75
N PHE A 424 23.10 -27.35 -7.17
CA PHE A 424 22.00 -28.06 -6.51
C PHE A 424 22.51 -29.41 -5.99
N ASN A 425 22.38 -29.64 -4.68
CA ASN A 425 22.84 -30.86 -4.01
C ASN A 425 24.29 -31.28 -4.34
N GLY A 426 25.16 -30.31 -4.59
CA GLY A 426 26.59 -30.52 -4.91
C GLY A 426 26.92 -30.42 -6.40
N SER A 427 25.96 -30.77 -7.26
CA SER A 427 26.09 -30.75 -8.73
C SER A 427 25.85 -29.35 -9.30
N VAL A 428 26.61 -28.98 -10.33
CA VAL A 428 26.43 -27.68 -11.01
C VAL A 428 25.21 -27.75 -11.93
N ILE A 429 24.38 -26.71 -11.91
CA ILE A 429 23.20 -26.60 -12.79
C ILE A 429 23.24 -25.30 -13.60
N ALA A 430 22.59 -25.28 -14.76
CA ALA A 430 22.38 -24.10 -15.59
C ALA A 430 20.90 -23.67 -15.50
N ALA A 431 20.63 -22.37 -15.54
CA ALA A 431 19.27 -21.82 -15.55
C ALA A 431 18.79 -21.57 -16.99
N PRO A 432 17.48 -21.72 -17.30
CA PRO A 432 16.39 -22.04 -16.37
C PRO A 432 16.46 -23.49 -15.86
N PHE A 433 16.13 -23.70 -14.59
CA PHE A 433 16.10 -25.03 -13.96
C PHE A 433 14.91 -25.13 -13.03
N LYS A 434 14.15 -26.22 -13.08
CA LYS A 434 12.98 -26.42 -12.23
C LYS A 434 13.05 -27.78 -11.57
N VAL A 435 12.68 -27.83 -10.30
CA VAL A 435 12.39 -29.06 -9.57
C VAL A 435 10.96 -28.96 -9.06
N ASP A 436 10.08 -29.79 -9.62
CA ASP A 436 8.66 -29.79 -9.28
C ASP A 436 8.46 -30.01 -7.78
N GLY A 437 7.48 -29.29 -7.23
CA GLY A 437 7.21 -29.28 -5.79
C GLY A 437 8.37 -28.76 -4.93
N ARG A 438 9.35 -28.04 -5.50
CA ARG A 438 10.46 -27.48 -4.71
C ARG A 438 10.80 -26.05 -5.09
N PHE A 439 11.36 -25.85 -6.28
CA PHE A 439 11.82 -24.52 -6.69
C PHE A 439 11.96 -24.39 -8.20
N ARG A 440 11.99 -23.13 -8.66
CA ARG A 440 12.39 -22.73 -10.01
C ARG A 440 13.55 -21.75 -9.92
N ALA A 441 14.53 -21.88 -10.81
CA ALA A 441 15.67 -21.00 -10.95
C ALA A 441 15.60 -20.32 -12.32
N ASP A 442 15.29 -19.03 -12.35
CA ASP A 442 15.06 -18.25 -13.57
C ASP A 442 16.20 -17.26 -13.79
N LYS A 443 16.76 -17.27 -15.00
CA LYS A 443 17.73 -16.25 -15.43
C LYS A 443 17.01 -14.97 -15.84
N LYS A 444 17.41 -13.83 -15.28
CA LYS A 444 16.84 -12.52 -15.60
C LYS A 444 17.56 -11.87 -16.79
N LYS A 445 16.93 -10.83 -17.37
CA LYS A 445 17.45 -10.08 -18.54
C LYS A 445 18.86 -9.49 -18.31
N ASP A 446 19.18 -9.09 -17.08
CA ASP A 446 20.48 -8.54 -16.67
C ASP A 446 21.53 -9.61 -16.31
N ASN A 447 21.29 -10.88 -16.68
CA ASN A 447 22.10 -12.05 -16.36
C ASN A 447 22.22 -12.35 -14.85
N SER A 448 21.33 -11.81 -14.01
CA SER A 448 21.15 -12.27 -12.61
C SER A 448 20.28 -13.54 -12.54
N ILE A 449 20.14 -14.09 -11.34
CA ILE A 449 19.29 -15.27 -11.08
C ILE A 449 18.24 -14.95 -10.02
N GLU A 450 17.03 -15.45 -10.22
CA GLU A 450 15.99 -15.51 -9.20
C GLU A 450 15.61 -16.97 -8.94
N ILE A 451 15.67 -17.37 -7.67
CA ILE A 451 15.17 -18.65 -7.19
C ILE A 451 13.80 -18.40 -6.58
N VAL A 452 12.77 -19.08 -7.06
CA VAL A 452 11.42 -19.06 -6.50
C VAL A 452 11.15 -20.41 -5.86
N LEU A 453 11.01 -20.44 -4.53
CA LEU A 453 10.63 -21.64 -3.79
C LEU A 453 9.11 -21.86 -3.89
N GLN A 454 8.66 -23.11 -3.76
CA GLN A 454 7.23 -23.44 -3.82
C GLN A 454 6.42 -22.75 -2.73
N ASN A 455 6.99 -22.54 -1.54
CA ASN A 455 6.39 -21.74 -0.47
C ASN A 455 6.47 -20.22 -0.74
N GLY A 456 6.67 -19.77 -1.98
CA GLY A 456 6.61 -18.36 -2.38
C GLY A 456 7.79 -17.49 -2.00
N VAL A 457 8.75 -18.00 -1.22
CA VAL A 457 9.99 -17.27 -0.88
C VAL A 457 10.85 -17.13 -2.13
N LYS A 458 11.38 -15.92 -2.38
CA LYS A 458 12.20 -15.61 -3.55
C LYS A 458 13.60 -15.20 -3.11
N ILE A 459 14.61 -15.65 -3.86
CA ILE A 459 16.01 -15.30 -3.64
C ILE A 459 16.58 -14.76 -4.94
N PHE A 460 16.98 -13.49 -4.94
CA PHE A 460 17.66 -12.85 -6.05
C PHE A 460 19.16 -12.77 -5.78
N TRP A 461 19.98 -13.04 -6.79
CA TRP A 461 21.44 -12.95 -6.71
C TRP A 461 22.04 -12.37 -8.00
N ASN A 462 22.82 -11.29 -7.87
CA ASN A 462 23.42 -10.61 -9.04
C ASN A 462 24.73 -11.25 -9.52
N PHE A 463 25.15 -12.39 -8.95
CA PHE A 463 26.42 -13.06 -9.21
C PHE A 463 27.69 -12.28 -8.84
N ARG A 464 27.57 -11.19 -8.08
CA ARG A 464 28.68 -10.38 -7.56
C ARG A 464 28.66 -10.32 -6.04
N SER A 465 27.72 -9.59 -5.46
CA SER A 465 27.71 -9.29 -4.02
C SER A 465 26.33 -8.90 -3.50
N PHE A 466 25.39 -8.56 -4.39
CA PHE A 466 24.04 -8.21 -4.01
C PHE A 466 23.14 -9.45 -3.97
N ALA A 467 22.48 -9.63 -2.84
CA ALA A 467 21.44 -10.62 -2.64
C ALA A 467 20.16 -9.95 -2.11
N GLU A 468 19.01 -10.47 -2.49
CA GLU A 468 17.73 -10.11 -1.89
C GLU A 468 16.94 -11.38 -1.56
N VAL A 469 16.30 -11.36 -0.41
CA VAL A 469 15.34 -12.39 0.03
C VAL A 469 13.98 -11.72 0.17
N THR A 470 12.99 -12.23 -0.55
CA THR A 470 11.59 -11.80 -0.44
C THR A 470 10.77 -12.91 0.20
N VAL A 471 10.03 -12.58 1.25
CA VAL A 471 9.14 -13.52 1.95
C VAL A 471 7.68 -13.05 1.82
N PRO A 472 6.75 -13.97 1.48
CA PRO A 472 5.33 -13.64 1.48
C PRO A 472 4.82 -13.18 2.85
N ALA A 473 3.79 -12.33 2.88
CA ALA A 473 3.18 -11.78 4.10
C ALA A 473 2.87 -12.83 5.20
N ARG A 474 2.51 -14.07 4.83
CA ARG A 474 2.27 -15.19 5.79
C ARG A 474 3.45 -15.55 6.70
N PHE A 475 4.67 -15.09 6.39
CA PHE A 475 5.88 -15.26 7.19
C PHE A 475 6.11 -14.13 8.21
N LYS A 476 5.18 -13.17 8.30
CA LYS A 476 5.19 -12.11 9.31
C LYS A 476 5.36 -12.69 10.71
N SER A 477 6.31 -12.14 11.47
CA SER A 477 6.71 -12.59 12.81
C SER A 477 7.16 -14.06 12.92
N LYS A 478 7.47 -14.72 11.80
CA LYS A 478 7.92 -16.13 11.76
C LYS A 478 9.35 -16.29 11.27
N VAL A 479 9.97 -15.21 10.79
CA VAL A 479 11.34 -15.23 10.28
C VAL A 479 12.32 -14.69 11.31
N CYS A 480 13.58 -15.11 11.22
CA CYS A 480 14.64 -14.55 12.05
C CYS A 480 16.01 -14.61 11.35
N GLY A 481 16.93 -13.75 11.77
CA GLY A 481 18.28 -13.64 11.24
C GLY A 481 18.77 -12.21 11.15
N LEU A 482 19.81 -11.97 10.35
CA LEU A 482 20.28 -10.62 10.03
C LEU A 482 19.21 -9.75 9.34
N CYS A 483 18.17 -10.35 8.75
CA CYS A 483 17.06 -9.65 8.12
C CYS A 483 15.95 -9.18 9.08
N GLY A 484 16.08 -9.39 10.39
CA GLY A 484 15.03 -9.05 11.36
C GLY A 484 13.94 -10.12 11.46
N ASN A 485 12.79 -9.75 12.04
CA ASN A 485 11.68 -10.65 12.34
C ASN A 485 10.43 -10.44 11.48
N PHE A 486 10.39 -9.38 10.65
CA PHE A 486 9.30 -9.05 9.74
C PHE A 486 7.96 -8.89 10.46
N ASN A 487 7.87 -7.93 11.38
CA ASN A 487 6.65 -7.64 12.14
C ASN A 487 6.13 -6.20 11.93
N PHE A 488 6.74 -5.46 10.99
CA PHE A 488 6.55 -4.03 10.73
C PHE A 488 7.06 -3.08 11.82
N ASP A 489 7.89 -3.58 12.75
CA ASP A 489 8.61 -2.77 13.72
C ASP A 489 10.11 -2.71 13.38
N VAL A 490 10.58 -1.53 13.01
CA VAL A 490 11.99 -1.32 12.65
C VAL A 490 12.91 -1.23 13.89
N GLN A 491 12.34 -1.10 15.09
CA GLN A 491 13.11 -0.90 16.32
C GLN A 491 13.66 -2.20 16.90
N ASP A 492 12.95 -3.30 16.73
CA ASP A 492 13.34 -4.62 17.22
C ASP A 492 14.11 -5.45 16.17
N ASP A 493 14.29 -4.92 14.95
CA ASP A 493 15.03 -5.55 13.86
C ASP A 493 16.45 -6.03 14.25
N LEU A 494 17.09 -5.37 15.22
CA LEU A 494 18.37 -5.78 15.80
C LEU A 494 18.19 -6.72 17.00
N THR A 495 17.34 -7.74 16.84
CA THR A 495 17.17 -8.82 17.82
C THR A 495 18.25 -9.88 17.67
N THR A 496 19.03 -10.08 18.71
CA THR A 496 20.04 -11.15 18.77
C THR A 496 19.39 -12.53 18.71
N LYS A 497 20.18 -13.57 18.40
CA LYS A 497 19.69 -14.96 18.41
C LYS A 497 19.08 -15.43 19.75
N LEU A 498 19.40 -14.75 20.86
CA LEU A 498 18.85 -15.03 22.20
C LEU A 498 17.61 -14.17 22.53
N GLY A 499 17.07 -13.40 21.59
CA GLY A 499 15.89 -12.57 21.78
C GLY A 499 16.16 -11.18 22.39
N LYS A 500 17.42 -10.83 22.70
CA LYS A 500 17.76 -9.48 23.17
C LYS A 500 17.74 -8.48 22.01
N VAL A 501 16.91 -7.44 22.11
CA VAL A 501 16.95 -6.25 21.22
C VAL A 501 18.16 -5.39 21.59
N VAL A 502 18.93 -4.94 20.60
CA VAL A 502 20.11 -4.09 20.82
C VAL A 502 20.10 -2.85 19.92
N SER A 503 20.91 -1.85 20.29
CA SER A 503 21.03 -0.61 19.51
C SER A 503 22.10 -0.71 18.40
N ASP A 504 22.16 0.29 17.52
CA ASP A 504 23.20 0.37 16.48
C ASP A 504 24.64 0.39 17.07
N LYS A 505 24.82 0.77 18.34
CA LYS A 505 26.11 0.74 19.04
C LYS A 505 26.61 -0.69 19.29
N GLU A 506 25.70 -1.65 19.38
CA GLU A 506 25.98 -3.07 19.66
C GLU A 506 25.93 -3.93 18.39
N ILE A 507 26.05 -3.32 17.20
CA ILE A 507 25.86 -4.02 15.92
C ILE A 507 26.79 -5.23 15.72
N LEU A 508 27.99 -5.18 16.31
CA LEU A 508 28.94 -6.30 16.29
C LEU A 508 28.43 -7.49 17.10
N ALA A 509 27.84 -7.24 18.28
CA ALA A 509 27.27 -8.29 19.13
C ALA A 509 26.03 -8.91 18.46
N PHE A 510 25.18 -8.08 17.87
CA PHE A 510 24.04 -8.52 17.06
C PHE A 510 24.49 -9.45 15.92
N GLY A 511 25.38 -8.98 15.05
CA GLY A 511 25.83 -9.77 13.89
C GLY A 511 26.57 -11.04 14.29
N ALA A 512 27.38 -11.00 15.35
CA ALA A 512 28.07 -12.17 15.89
C ALA A 512 27.11 -13.23 16.45
N SER A 513 25.95 -12.82 16.99
CA SER A 513 24.94 -13.77 17.50
C SER A 513 24.34 -14.66 16.39
N TRP A 514 24.37 -14.19 15.14
CA TRP A 514 23.86 -14.89 13.95
C TRP A 514 24.94 -15.64 13.15
N CYS A 515 26.16 -15.76 13.70
CA CYS A 515 27.24 -16.55 13.13
C CYS A 515 26.93 -18.06 13.17
N LEU A 516 27.23 -18.76 12.07
CA LEU A 516 27.06 -20.22 11.92
C LEU A 516 28.38 -21.01 12.09
N GLY A 517 29.50 -20.32 12.28
CA GLY A 517 30.83 -20.90 12.51
C GLY A 517 31.32 -20.68 13.95
N LYS A 518 32.62 -20.87 14.18
CA LYS A 518 33.23 -20.52 15.47
C LYS A 518 33.12 -19.00 15.69
N LYS A 519 32.59 -18.56 16.84
CA LYS A 519 32.39 -17.13 17.15
C LYS A 519 33.67 -16.30 16.96
N THR A 520 34.84 -16.88 17.27
CA THR A 520 36.17 -16.27 17.10
C THR A 520 36.56 -16.00 15.64
N GLU A 521 35.99 -16.73 14.67
CA GLU A 521 36.18 -16.48 13.24
C GLU A 521 35.27 -15.35 12.72
N CYS A 522 34.05 -15.25 13.27
CA CYS A 522 33.03 -14.29 12.85
C CYS A 522 33.17 -12.89 13.45
N ALA A 523 33.76 -12.77 14.65
CA ALA A 523 33.83 -11.51 15.39
C ALA A 523 35.17 -10.76 15.24
N LYS A 524 36.03 -11.15 14.27
CA LYS A 524 37.28 -10.44 14.02
C LYS A 524 36.98 -9.01 13.57
N LYS A 525 37.32 -8.03 14.42
CA LYS A 525 37.32 -6.61 14.03
C LYS A 525 38.33 -6.42 12.89
N ILE A 526 37.82 -6.13 11.69
CA ILE A 526 38.66 -5.71 10.57
C ILE A 526 39.13 -4.29 10.89
N ARG A 527 40.44 -4.09 11.04
CA ARG A 527 41.00 -2.74 11.15
C ARG A 527 40.88 -2.07 9.78
N PRO A 528 40.15 -0.95 9.64
CA PRO A 528 40.06 -0.26 8.36
C PRO A 528 41.44 0.32 8.02
N GLN A 529 42.14 -0.22 7.01
CA GLN A 529 43.25 0.52 6.43
C GLN A 529 42.69 1.61 5.51
N ILE A 530 43.24 2.82 5.66
CA ILE A 530 42.89 3.97 4.84
C ILE A 530 43.49 3.74 3.45
N VAL A 531 42.66 3.35 2.48
CA VAL A 531 43.04 3.41 1.07
C VAL A 531 42.58 4.77 0.54
N LYS A 532 43.50 5.72 0.37
CA LYS A 532 43.20 6.99 -0.31
C LYS A 532 42.95 6.71 -1.80
N THR A 533 41.70 6.47 -2.19
CA THR A 533 41.32 6.40 -3.61
C THR A 533 40.77 7.76 -4.06
N SER A 534 41.17 8.24 -5.25
CA SER A 534 40.73 9.55 -5.80
C SER A 534 39.32 9.51 -6.43
N ARG A 535 38.56 8.42 -6.28
CA ARG A 535 37.29 8.17 -7.00
C ARG A 535 36.08 8.86 -6.36
N LYS A 536 36.23 10.14 -6.00
CA LYS A 536 35.35 10.88 -5.08
C LYS A 536 33.90 11.12 -5.52
N ASN A 537 33.47 10.76 -6.73
CA ASN A 537 32.18 11.25 -7.26
C ASN A 537 31.25 10.22 -7.92
N ALA A 538 31.44 8.91 -7.72
CA ALA A 538 30.55 7.92 -8.34
C ALA A 538 29.16 7.81 -7.66
N CYS A 539 29.08 8.10 -6.36
CA CYS A 539 27.80 8.07 -5.62
C CYS A 539 26.81 9.18 -6.01
N LYS A 540 27.25 10.20 -6.78
CA LYS A 540 26.39 11.29 -7.27
C LYS A 540 25.22 10.81 -8.12
N HIS A 541 25.32 9.61 -8.70
CA HIS A 541 24.23 9.02 -9.47
C HIS A 541 22.96 8.81 -8.63
N LEU A 542 23.07 8.52 -7.32
CA LEU A 542 21.91 8.42 -6.42
C LEU A 542 21.17 9.75 -6.27
N SER A 543 21.86 10.88 -6.33
CA SER A 543 21.30 12.23 -6.23
C SER A 543 21.01 12.87 -7.58
N SER A 544 21.19 12.14 -8.68
CA SER A 544 21.00 12.66 -10.04
C SER A 544 19.57 12.48 -10.54
N ASP A 545 19.25 13.09 -11.69
CA ASP A 545 17.94 12.99 -12.31
C ASP A 545 17.53 11.57 -12.71
N ILE A 546 18.48 10.61 -12.77
CA ILE A 546 18.20 9.18 -13.00
C ILE A 546 17.13 8.66 -12.03
N PHE A 547 17.15 9.16 -10.79
CA PHE A 547 16.25 8.73 -9.72
C PHE A 547 15.27 9.82 -9.26
N ARG A 548 15.08 10.89 -10.04
CA ARG A 548 14.23 12.04 -9.64
C ARG A 548 12.81 11.64 -9.27
N THR A 549 12.20 10.75 -10.05
CA THR A 549 10.86 10.20 -9.77
C THR A 549 10.84 9.48 -8.43
N CYS A 550 11.91 8.76 -8.13
CA CYS A 550 12.10 8.04 -6.87
C CYS A 550 12.31 8.95 -5.67
N HIS A 551 13.03 10.07 -5.82
CA HIS A 551 13.32 11.00 -4.73
C HIS A 551 12.04 11.53 -4.07
N SER A 552 10.95 11.61 -4.84
CA SER A 552 9.62 11.99 -4.31
C SER A 552 8.93 10.89 -3.50
N LYS A 553 9.44 9.66 -3.49
CA LYS A 553 8.84 8.47 -2.88
C LYS A 553 9.73 7.79 -1.85
N LEU A 554 11.05 7.87 -1.99
CA LEU A 554 12.04 7.18 -1.17
C LEU A 554 13.28 8.05 -0.92
N ASN A 555 13.58 8.29 0.35
CA ASN A 555 14.76 9.04 0.76
C ASN A 555 16.05 8.22 0.54
N PHE A 556 16.93 8.71 -0.33
CA PHE A 556 18.17 8.02 -0.70
C PHE A 556 19.33 8.21 0.30
N SER A 557 19.18 9.02 1.36
CA SER A 557 20.28 9.41 2.25
C SER A 557 21.05 8.22 2.87
N LYS A 558 20.34 7.19 3.35
CA LYS A 558 20.96 5.98 3.91
C LYS A 558 21.74 5.18 2.85
N TYR A 559 21.21 5.09 1.63
CA TYR A 559 21.88 4.45 0.49
C TYR A 559 23.09 5.25 0.01
N LEU A 560 23.03 6.58 0.06
CA LEU A 560 24.16 7.45 -0.25
C LEU A 560 25.28 7.27 0.77
N LYS A 561 24.95 7.15 2.06
CA LYS A 561 25.93 6.88 3.12
C LYS A 561 26.61 5.53 2.90
N ALA A 562 25.84 4.47 2.61
CA ALA A 562 26.35 3.16 2.23
C ALA A 562 27.30 3.24 1.03
N CYS A 563 26.86 3.87 -0.06
CA CYS A 563 27.67 4.05 -1.26
C CYS A 563 29.01 4.75 -0.99
N LYS A 564 29.00 5.83 -0.19
CA LYS A 564 30.24 6.56 0.15
C LYS A 564 31.22 5.68 0.92
N MET A 565 30.73 4.83 1.82
CA MET A 565 31.56 3.85 2.54
C MET A 565 32.14 2.80 1.59
N ASP A 566 31.32 2.24 0.69
CA ASP A 566 31.76 1.26 -0.32
C ASP A 566 32.88 1.84 -1.19
N VAL A 567 32.68 3.05 -1.74
CA VAL A 567 33.65 3.69 -2.64
C VAL A 567 34.96 4.01 -1.93
N TYR A 568 34.91 4.36 -0.65
CA TYR A 568 36.12 4.70 0.12
C TYR A 568 37.05 3.51 0.32
N HIS A 569 36.51 2.32 0.56
CA HIS A 569 37.30 1.11 0.83
C HIS A 569 37.54 0.21 -0.39
N CYS A 570 37.01 0.56 -1.56
CA CYS A 570 37.06 -0.31 -2.72
C CYS A 570 38.23 -0.01 -3.67
N LYS A 571 39.00 -1.06 -4.00
CA LYS A 571 40.03 -1.02 -5.07
C LYS A 571 39.46 -1.24 -6.48
N GLY A 572 38.32 -1.94 -6.59
CA GLY A 572 37.66 -2.32 -7.84
C GLY A 572 36.94 -1.18 -8.58
N PHE A 573 36.51 -1.46 -9.82
CA PHE A 573 35.63 -0.59 -10.61
C PHE A 573 34.16 -0.88 -10.24
N LYS A 574 33.31 0.16 -10.18
CA LYS A 574 31.84 0.07 -10.01
C LYS A 574 31.29 -0.40 -8.64
N CYS A 575 32.02 -0.19 -7.54
CA CYS A 575 31.59 -0.65 -6.20
C CYS A 575 30.33 0.07 -5.67
N TYR A 576 30.05 1.27 -6.17
CA TYR A 576 28.81 2.01 -5.90
C TYR A 576 27.56 1.31 -6.42
N CYS A 577 27.68 0.44 -7.43
CA CYS A 577 26.52 -0.10 -8.14
C CYS A 577 25.60 -0.98 -7.29
N ASP A 578 26.12 -1.66 -6.27
CA ASP A 578 25.27 -2.44 -5.37
C ASP A 578 24.40 -1.54 -4.50
N SER A 579 24.93 -0.40 -4.03
CA SER A 579 24.15 0.62 -3.32
C SER A 579 23.09 1.29 -4.21
N LEU A 580 23.39 1.54 -5.49
CA LEU A 580 22.40 2.03 -6.46
C LEU A 580 21.32 0.99 -6.74
N MET A 581 21.70 -0.29 -6.86
CA MET A 581 20.74 -1.37 -7.09
C MET A 581 19.80 -1.58 -5.90
N ALA A 582 20.32 -1.48 -4.67
CA ALA A 582 19.48 -1.52 -3.48
C ALA A 582 18.42 -0.40 -3.49
N TYR A 583 18.83 0.82 -3.83
CA TYR A 583 17.90 1.95 -3.96
C TYR A 583 16.90 1.77 -5.11
N ALA A 584 17.36 1.33 -6.28
CA ALA A 584 16.53 1.12 -7.46
C ALA A 584 15.45 0.06 -7.21
N ARG A 585 15.82 -1.08 -6.62
CA ARG A 585 14.87 -2.17 -6.32
C ARG A 585 13.83 -1.76 -5.29
N GLU A 586 14.24 -1.00 -4.28
CA GLU A 586 13.29 -0.46 -3.31
C GLU A 586 12.34 0.55 -3.97
N CYS A 587 12.83 1.32 -4.94
CA CYS A 587 12.01 2.24 -5.70
C CYS A 587 10.97 1.54 -6.59
N GLU A 588 11.41 0.50 -7.31
CA GLU A 588 10.55 -0.34 -8.14
C GLU A 588 9.45 -1.00 -7.30
N ARG A 589 9.76 -1.38 -6.04
CA ARG A 589 8.79 -1.90 -5.06
C ARG A 589 7.72 -0.87 -4.67
N LEU A 590 8.02 0.42 -4.79
CA LEU A 590 7.07 1.52 -4.61
C LEU A 590 6.29 1.85 -5.90
N GLY A 591 6.41 1.01 -6.94
CA GLY A 591 5.70 1.15 -8.21
C GLY A 591 6.30 2.21 -9.13
N VAL A 592 7.54 2.65 -8.88
CA VAL A 592 8.24 3.61 -9.74
C VAL A 592 9.02 2.85 -10.81
N ASP A 593 8.72 3.10 -12.08
CA ASP A 593 9.52 2.58 -13.18
C ASP A 593 10.82 3.38 -13.33
N LEU A 594 11.94 2.67 -13.49
CA LEU A 594 13.29 3.23 -13.60
C LEU A 594 13.99 2.72 -14.86
N PRO A 595 13.53 3.13 -16.06
CA PRO A 595 14.11 2.63 -17.30
C PRO A 595 15.58 3.04 -17.43
N ASN A 596 16.42 2.09 -17.82
CA ASN A 596 17.82 2.32 -18.19
C ASN A 596 18.73 2.90 -17.08
N TRP A 597 18.33 2.89 -15.79
CA TRP A 597 19.16 3.45 -14.70
C TRP A 597 20.54 2.81 -14.64
N GLN A 598 20.66 1.51 -14.94
CA GLN A 598 21.92 0.77 -14.98
C GLN A 598 22.87 1.28 -16.08
N LYS A 599 22.33 1.69 -17.23
CA LYS A 599 23.13 2.22 -18.34
C LYS A 599 23.60 3.65 -18.03
N HIS A 600 22.70 4.50 -17.56
CA HIS A 600 23.00 5.91 -17.24
C HIS A 600 23.93 6.07 -16.03
N SER A 601 23.93 5.11 -15.12
CA SER A 601 24.86 5.07 -13.98
C SER A 601 26.12 4.25 -14.24
N TYR A 602 26.33 3.75 -15.47
CA TYR A 602 27.46 2.87 -15.81
C TYR A 602 27.54 1.60 -14.93
N CYS A 603 26.41 1.08 -14.47
CA CYS A 603 26.31 -0.16 -13.67
C CYS A 603 25.99 -1.41 -14.50
N ASP A 604 25.79 -1.26 -15.80
CA ASP A 604 25.62 -2.35 -16.76
C ASP A 604 26.79 -3.34 -16.80
N ARG A 605 26.49 -4.59 -17.17
CA ARG A 605 27.47 -5.69 -17.20
C ARG A 605 28.24 -5.78 -18.52
N ASP A 606 27.80 -5.11 -19.58
CA ASP A 606 28.32 -5.30 -20.94
C ASP A 606 29.62 -4.55 -21.25
N ASN A 607 30.09 -3.67 -20.38
CA ASN A 607 31.29 -2.86 -20.64
C ASN A 607 32.64 -3.51 -20.31
N LEU A 608 32.68 -4.79 -19.90
CA LEU A 608 33.94 -5.54 -19.70
C LEU A 608 34.56 -6.06 -21.00
N LYS A 609 33.80 -6.16 -22.10
CA LYS A 609 34.35 -6.54 -23.43
C LYS A 609 34.85 -5.33 -24.24
N GLY A 610 34.30 -4.14 -24.01
CA GLY A 610 34.68 -2.90 -24.70
C GLY A 610 36.00 -2.30 -24.23
N THR A 611 36.36 -2.46 -22.95
CA THR A 611 37.61 -1.93 -22.38
C THR A 611 38.85 -2.69 -22.86
N LYS A 612 38.78 -4.01 -23.07
CA LYS A 612 39.88 -4.76 -23.72
C LYS A 612 40.09 -4.34 -25.18
N ARG A 613 39.02 -4.07 -25.94
CA ARG A 613 39.13 -3.56 -27.33
C ARG A 613 39.68 -2.13 -27.38
N ARG A 614 39.34 -1.28 -26.41
CA ARG A 614 39.84 0.11 -26.34
C ARG A 614 41.29 0.17 -25.87
N ILE A 615 41.70 -0.63 -24.89
CA ILE A 615 43.10 -0.76 -24.46
C ILE A 615 43.96 -1.37 -25.57
N ASN A 616 43.47 -2.41 -26.25
CA ASN A 616 44.18 -2.99 -27.40
C ASN A 616 44.24 -2.04 -28.61
N ARG A 617 43.23 -1.16 -28.83
CA ARG A 617 43.32 -0.10 -29.84
C ARG A 617 44.34 0.97 -29.45
N VAL A 618 44.36 1.42 -28.20
CA VAL A 618 45.32 2.44 -27.73
C VAL A 618 46.75 1.90 -27.74
N HIS A 619 46.99 0.66 -27.32
CA HIS A 619 48.30 0.02 -27.45
C HIS A 619 48.71 -0.22 -28.92
N LYS A 620 47.76 -0.56 -29.81
CA LYS A 620 48.05 -0.72 -31.24
C LYS A 620 48.32 0.62 -31.94
N ILE A 621 47.68 1.70 -31.49
CA ILE A 621 47.93 3.07 -31.97
C ILE A 621 49.29 3.58 -31.46
N HIS A 622 49.63 3.36 -30.17
CA HIS A 622 50.96 3.72 -29.63
C HIS A 622 52.09 2.94 -30.30
N ARG A 623 51.95 1.62 -30.53
CA ARG A 623 52.95 0.83 -31.28
C ARG A 623 53.06 1.26 -32.74
N SER A 624 51.96 1.71 -33.37
CA SER A 624 52.00 2.21 -34.75
C SER A 624 52.63 3.60 -34.85
N GLN A 625 52.51 4.44 -33.82
CA GLN A 625 53.14 5.76 -33.76
C GLN A 625 54.64 5.67 -33.42
N GLU A 626 55.06 4.74 -32.54
CA GLU A 626 56.48 4.46 -32.31
C GLU A 626 57.18 3.86 -33.55
N ALA A 627 56.49 3.00 -34.31
CA ALA A 627 57.01 2.47 -35.57
C ALA A 627 57.09 3.51 -36.71
N LEU A 628 56.35 4.62 -36.62
CA LEU A 628 56.39 5.72 -37.58
C LEU A 628 57.44 6.79 -37.22
N LEU A 629 57.77 6.93 -35.92
CA LEU A 629 58.81 7.83 -35.43
C LEU A 629 60.23 7.24 -35.56
N LEU A 630 60.38 5.91 -35.57
CA LEU A 630 61.67 5.24 -35.82
C LEU A 630 62.06 5.15 -37.31
N LYS A 631 61.21 5.63 -38.24
CA LYS A 631 61.49 5.69 -39.69
C LYS A 631 61.87 7.09 -40.21
N LYS A 632 62.09 8.07 -39.32
CA LYS A 632 62.52 9.44 -39.68
C LYS A 632 63.82 9.87 -38.99
N LEU A 633 64.84 9.03 -39.04
CA LEU A 633 66.23 9.45 -38.82
C LEU A 633 66.95 9.42 -40.18
N PRO A 634 67.47 10.56 -40.67
CA PRO A 634 68.19 10.60 -41.94
C PRO A 634 69.59 10.01 -41.83
N HIS A 635 69.89 9.05 -42.72
CA HIS A 635 71.26 8.63 -43.03
C HIS A 635 71.95 9.70 -43.89
N ARG A 636 73.01 10.31 -43.36
CA ARG A 636 74.24 10.83 -44.04
C ARG A 636 75.08 11.41 -42.90
N LEU A 637 76.23 10.83 -42.54
CA LEU A 637 77.47 10.89 -43.29
C LEU A 637 78.32 9.63 -43.07
N LEU A 638 78.85 9.10 -44.17
CA LEU A 638 80.02 8.24 -44.21
C LEU A 638 81.27 9.05 -43.86
N ASN A 639 82.12 8.54 -42.96
CA ASN A 639 83.49 8.14 -43.30
C ASN A 639 84.33 7.73 -42.09
N ARG A 640 85.09 6.64 -42.26
CA ARG A 640 86.38 6.27 -41.66
C ARG A 640 86.43 6.19 -40.12
N THR A 641 86.79 5.08 -39.48
CA THR A 641 87.97 4.24 -39.74
C THR A 641 87.79 2.79 -39.22
N ARG A 642 88.51 1.89 -39.91
CA ARG A 642 88.84 0.50 -39.57
C ARG A 642 89.55 0.37 -38.21
N SER A 643 89.19 -0.65 -37.44
CA SER A 643 90.13 -1.71 -37.00
C SER A 643 89.36 -2.89 -36.39
N ASN A 644 89.88 -4.09 -36.68
CA ASN A 644 89.30 -5.42 -36.45
C ASN A 644 89.87 -6.00 -35.11
N PRO A 645 89.73 -7.30 -34.76
CA PRO A 645 89.05 -7.74 -33.54
C PRO A 645 89.96 -8.51 -32.56
N MET A 646 89.53 -8.68 -31.30
CA MET A 646 89.94 -9.70 -30.32
C MET A 646 88.92 -9.58 -29.17
N GLY A 647 88.28 -10.60 -28.60
CA GLY A 647 88.63 -12.00 -28.47
C GLY A 647 88.78 -12.35 -26.98
N VAL A 648 87.68 -12.76 -26.32
CA VAL A 648 87.63 -13.78 -25.22
C VAL A 648 88.26 -13.38 -23.85
N PRO A 649 87.98 -14.00 -22.67
CA PRO A 649 86.75 -14.55 -22.04
C PRO A 649 86.49 -14.08 -20.57
N LEU A 650 85.38 -14.59 -20.00
CA LEU A 650 85.16 -15.08 -18.62
C LEU A 650 86.15 -14.67 -17.51
N THR A 651 85.61 -14.03 -16.46
CA THR A 651 85.40 -14.63 -15.12
C THR A 651 84.22 -13.95 -14.45
#